data_AF-A0A937V8Q1-F1
#
_entry.id   AF-A0A937V8Q1-F1
#
_cell.length_a   1.000
_cell.length_b   1.000
_cell.length_c   1.000
_cell.angle_alpha   90.00
_cell.angle_beta   90.00
_cell.angle_gamma   90.00
#
_symmetry.space_group_name_H-M   'P 1'
#
loop_
_entity.id
_entity.type
_entity.pdbx_description
1 polymer ?
#
loop_
_entity_poly.entity_id
_entity_poly.type
_entity_poly.pdbx_seq_one_letter_code
_entity_poly.pdbx_strand_id
1 'polypeptide(L)'
;MSPAGSAATSASWTKSRPSWPTAYRARPTRRSRAWMPSRRRLAWIARFLTAATLIAACSPGSGETPAPVVLEPTSRQTGTAEPGIPAPSSPSTNDIILHNGVLLTMDDSRPTASAIRIVGDSIDSVGEDAAILSQAGPTTVVINLEGRTLMPGFIDAHTHLFHVASSFGQNDVTAQDDALRYGITSIGELWSDETLVRHLEELEASGDLRLRTTVYLAPYADGCGNIYRQDWYRAYPPGAELGPQLRLGGIKIYTDGGSCNAPAVSFEYPGGAGKGDLYFSQAELNQIVTDFHRQGYQLAIHAIGDRGIDQALDAISAAQAAEPREVRHRIEHAAVIRPDQITRFDTVPVVPVVFGSYPTCSLLQRDGSFQYYTPDDHLSWEWPLRSLLEGAPRGHVAYHSDAYGVRPLSTFENLYGFVTRAEVAEDGSVCQPPPALAAGGVSVDQALRVMTLEGAYALGQQSVLGSLTPGKLADLIVLSQDPRRVPARSLRDLQVLTTIVGGRVEYCAPGSEPLCPRLSPAPPASAPRPNASAFRDEFNATLDPAWTWTNEDPSAWSLTQTPGWLRLALSQGGFLTTTPSNVLLRAAPPGDFNLMTTLRVSPARNFEFAGLVVVFADGRVLQFGRAYCDVPGVCTGGGFYFDNLQGGATTGSNFALPGFAASQYVLRLEKRGTAYTASYLTLDGQPVAVGSHTVADAPQSVGLLAGQAPSAGPVAEFDFFEMTAP
;
A
#
# COMPACT_ATOMS: atom_id res chain seq x y z
N MET A 1 65.22 -10.19 12.67
CA MET A 1 66.01 -11.11 13.50
C MET A 1 65.04 -12.02 14.26
N SER A 2 65.20 -13.32 14.11
CA SER A 2 64.71 -14.41 15.00
C SER A 2 65.97 -15.20 15.43
N PRO A 3 66.02 -16.01 16.52
CA PRO A 3 65.14 -17.16 16.86
C PRO A 3 64.61 -17.04 18.32
N ALA A 4 64.09 -18.04 19.05
CA ALA A 4 63.79 -19.48 18.83
C ALA A 4 62.34 -19.77 19.36
N GLY A 5 61.79 -20.96 19.63
CA GLY A 5 62.19 -22.38 19.74
C GLY A 5 61.56 -22.96 21.03
N SER A 6 61.19 -24.24 21.24
CA SER A 6 60.93 -25.40 20.35
C SER A 6 60.49 -26.63 21.20
N ALA A 7 59.37 -27.32 20.89
CA ALA A 7 59.00 -28.73 21.26
C ALA A 7 57.53 -28.98 20.82
N ALA A 8 57.05 -30.08 20.21
CA ALA A 8 57.23 -31.54 20.40
C ALA A 8 56.54 -32.08 21.69
N THR A 9 55.70 -33.12 21.74
CA THR A 9 55.27 -34.18 20.78
C THR A 9 54.09 -35.02 21.32
N SER A 10 53.17 -35.52 20.45
CA SER A 10 52.32 -36.75 20.62
C SER A 10 51.28 -36.82 21.78
N ALA A 11 50.20 -37.62 21.80
CA ALA A 11 49.75 -38.76 20.98
C ALA A 11 48.18 -38.89 20.87
N SER A 12 47.71 -39.95 20.21
CA SER A 12 46.32 -40.25 19.78
C SER A 12 45.31 -40.76 20.85
N TRP A 13 43.99 -40.75 20.55
CA TRP A 13 43.12 -41.97 20.36
C TRP A 13 41.60 -41.66 20.16
N THR A 14 41.09 -41.86 18.94
CA THR A 14 39.78 -42.42 18.46
C THR A 14 38.37 -42.11 19.06
N LYS A 15 37.37 -42.16 18.13
CA LYS A 15 35.90 -42.39 18.29
C LYS A 15 35.08 -41.19 18.85
N SER A 16 33.82 -40.96 18.45
CA SER A 16 32.84 -41.75 17.67
C SER A 16 31.93 -40.86 16.78
N ARG A 17 31.30 -41.45 15.75
CA ARG A 17 30.16 -40.86 15.02
C ARG A 17 28.85 -41.43 15.57
N PRO A 18 27.79 -40.63 15.81
CA PRO A 18 26.43 -41.13 15.96
C PRO A 18 25.82 -41.54 14.62
N SER A 19 25.12 -42.67 14.61
CA SER A 19 24.39 -43.23 13.47
C SER A 19 22.96 -42.69 13.40
N TRP A 20 22.48 -42.37 12.20
CA TRP A 20 21.06 -42.14 11.94
C TRP A 20 20.29 -43.46 11.88
N PRO A 21 19.13 -43.61 12.57
CA PRO A 21 18.33 -44.82 12.50
C PRO A 21 17.47 -44.86 11.24
N THR A 22 17.66 -45.89 10.42
CA THR A 22 16.73 -46.24 9.33
C THR A 22 15.48 -46.97 9.84
N ALA A 23 14.39 -46.78 9.10
CA ALA A 23 13.18 -47.59 9.01
C ALA A 23 12.03 -47.31 10.00
N TYR A 24 10.96 -46.70 9.44
CA TYR A 24 9.63 -47.29 9.55
C TYR A 24 8.97 -47.34 8.16
N ARG A 25 8.57 -48.54 7.73
CA ARG A 25 7.74 -48.75 6.52
C ARG A 25 6.27 -48.68 6.91
N ALA A 26 5.50 -47.80 6.30
CA ALA A 26 4.03 -47.90 6.23
C ALA A 26 3.60 -48.19 4.78
N ARG A 27 2.45 -48.86 4.61
CA ARG A 27 2.07 -49.57 3.36
C ARG A 27 1.28 -48.69 2.37
N PRO A 28 1.35 -48.97 1.06
CA PRO A 28 0.42 -48.40 0.09
C PRO A 28 -0.94 -49.10 0.14
N THR A 29 -2.04 -48.34 0.27
CA THR A 29 -3.41 -48.85 0.19
C THR A 29 -3.91 -48.91 -1.24
N ARG A 30 -3.57 -49.99 -1.94
CA ARG A 30 -4.12 -50.31 -3.26
C ARG A 30 -5.57 -50.81 -3.11
N ARG A 31 -6.58 -50.02 -3.51
CA ARG A 31 -7.90 -50.55 -3.89
C ARG A 31 -8.13 -50.36 -5.39
N SER A 32 -7.90 -51.44 -6.12
CA SER A 32 -8.32 -51.58 -7.50
C SER A 32 -9.83 -51.78 -7.62
N ARG A 33 -10.47 -51.05 -8.53
CA ARG A 33 -11.42 -51.67 -9.47
C ARG A 33 -11.12 -51.14 -10.86
N ALA A 34 -10.88 -52.07 -11.78
CA ALA A 34 -10.58 -51.78 -13.17
C ALA A 34 -11.87 -51.74 -13.99
N TRP A 35 -11.92 -50.85 -14.98
CA TRP A 35 -12.54 -51.17 -16.26
C TRP A 35 -11.78 -50.43 -17.37
N MET A 36 -11.34 -51.17 -18.37
CA MET A 36 -10.63 -50.66 -19.55
C MET A 36 -11.55 -50.65 -20.78
N PRO A 37 -11.19 -49.92 -21.86
CA PRO A 37 -12.17 -49.40 -22.81
C PRO A 37 -12.44 -50.32 -24.00
N SER A 38 -13.48 -50.00 -24.77
CA SER A 38 -13.55 -50.42 -26.18
C SER A 38 -14.08 -49.30 -27.09
N ARG A 39 -13.60 -49.31 -28.34
CA ARG A 39 -13.88 -48.30 -29.39
C ARG A 39 -14.96 -48.79 -30.34
N ARG A 40 -15.75 -47.86 -30.93
CA ARG A 40 -16.20 -47.75 -32.35
C ARG A 40 -17.50 -46.91 -32.39
N ARG A 41 -17.51 -45.72 -33.02
CA ARG A 41 -17.70 -45.40 -34.47
C ARG A 41 -19.13 -45.62 -34.98
N LEU A 42 -19.74 -44.53 -35.47
CA LEU A 42 -20.72 -44.32 -36.58
C LEU A 42 -21.57 -43.08 -36.20
N ALA A 43 -21.38 -41.87 -36.74
CA ALA A 43 -21.47 -41.39 -38.13
C ALA A 43 -22.89 -41.42 -38.73
N TRP A 44 -23.50 -40.23 -38.89
CA TRP A 44 -24.66 -39.99 -39.77
C TRP A 44 -24.62 -38.58 -40.41
N ILE A 45 -25.17 -38.49 -41.63
CA ILE A 45 -25.12 -37.40 -42.61
C ILE A 45 -26.52 -37.42 -43.30
N ALA A 46 -27.21 -36.33 -43.69
CA ALA A 46 -26.78 -35.07 -44.30
C ALA A 46 -27.66 -33.86 -43.89
N ARG A 47 -27.18 -32.61 -44.03
CA ARG A 47 -27.46 -31.63 -45.12
C ARG A 47 -28.94 -31.40 -45.47
N PHE A 48 -29.31 -30.10 -45.52
CA PHE A 48 -29.83 -29.48 -46.74
C PHE A 48 -29.25 -28.07 -46.93
N LEU A 49 -28.98 -27.71 -48.19
CA LEU A 49 -28.71 -26.34 -48.68
C LEU A 49 -30.07 -25.71 -49.13
N THR A 50 -30.24 -24.48 -49.63
CA THR A 50 -29.38 -23.57 -50.42
C THR A 50 -30.08 -22.20 -50.60
N ALA A 51 -29.31 -21.10 -50.72
CA ALA A 51 -29.54 -19.89 -51.57
C ALA A 51 -30.88 -19.08 -51.42
N ALA A 52 -31.06 -17.85 -51.95
CA ALA A 52 -30.24 -16.97 -52.78
C ALA A 52 -30.56 -15.46 -52.53
N THR A 53 -29.71 -14.56 -53.04
CA THR A 53 -29.86 -13.09 -53.12
C THR A 53 -30.88 -12.60 -54.16
N LEU A 54 -31.40 -11.37 -54.01
CA LEU A 54 -31.64 -10.40 -55.11
C LEU A 54 -31.92 -8.95 -54.60
N ILE A 55 -31.95 -7.96 -55.52
CA ILE A 55 -31.68 -6.52 -55.30
C ILE A 55 -32.80 -5.62 -55.92
N ALA A 56 -32.90 -4.34 -55.47
CA ALA A 56 -33.59 -3.16 -56.09
C ALA A 56 -35.14 -3.05 -55.95
N ALA A 57 -35.78 -1.86 -55.97
CA ALA A 57 -35.41 -0.43 -55.71
C ALA A 57 -36.66 0.52 -55.68
N CYS A 58 -36.48 1.78 -55.24
CA CYS A 58 -37.28 3.02 -55.52
C CYS A 58 -38.66 3.31 -54.85
N SER A 59 -38.67 4.21 -53.84
CA SER A 59 -39.27 5.60 -53.76
C SER A 59 -40.72 5.95 -54.27
N PRO A 60 -41.31 7.15 -53.94
CA PRO A 60 -41.41 7.91 -52.67
C PRO A 60 -42.78 8.65 -52.43
N GLY A 61 -42.94 9.40 -51.31
CA GLY A 61 -43.91 10.51 -51.11
C GLY A 61 -44.75 10.49 -49.81
N SER A 62 -45.21 11.59 -49.18
CA SER A 62 -45.00 13.05 -49.40
C SER A 62 -45.68 13.93 -48.32
N GLY A 63 -45.09 15.10 -47.96
CA GLY A 63 -45.76 16.28 -47.33
C GLY A 63 -46.00 16.24 -45.79
N GLU A 64 -45.99 17.34 -45.02
CA GLU A 64 -45.83 18.79 -45.34
C GLU A 64 -45.11 19.57 -44.21
N THR A 65 -44.63 20.80 -44.52
CA THR A 65 -43.96 21.79 -43.64
C THR A 65 -44.85 23.01 -43.32
N PRO A 66 -44.49 23.86 -42.34
CA PRO A 66 -44.30 25.28 -42.70
C PRO A 66 -43.05 25.99 -42.12
N ALA A 67 -42.91 27.28 -42.46
CA ALA A 67 -41.68 28.09 -42.59
C ALA A 67 -41.26 28.93 -41.34
N PRO A 68 -40.10 29.65 -41.36
CA PRO A 68 -39.40 30.16 -40.15
C PRO A 68 -39.41 31.69 -39.93
N VAL A 69 -38.91 32.13 -38.76
CA VAL A 69 -38.56 33.53 -38.39
C VAL A 69 -37.28 33.47 -37.51
N VAL A 70 -36.08 33.75 -38.06
CA VAL A 70 -35.33 35.04 -38.04
C VAL A 70 -34.97 35.57 -36.64
N LEU A 71 -33.66 35.67 -36.35
CA LEU A 71 -33.00 36.86 -35.76
C LEU A 71 -31.46 36.80 -35.94
N GLU A 72 -30.89 37.90 -36.43
CA GLU A 72 -29.47 38.30 -36.49
C GLU A 72 -29.42 39.82 -36.09
N PRO A 73 -28.27 40.50 -35.86
CA PRO A 73 -26.87 40.04 -35.82
C PRO A 73 -26.07 40.52 -34.57
N THR A 74 -24.77 40.17 -34.44
CA THR A 74 -23.63 41.13 -34.50
C THR A 74 -22.24 40.52 -34.16
N SER A 75 -21.25 40.90 -34.99
CA SER A 75 -19.78 41.01 -34.75
C SER A 75 -18.97 39.87 -34.12
N ARG A 76 -17.96 39.42 -34.89
CA ARG A 76 -16.78 38.64 -34.44
C ARG A 76 -15.96 39.38 -33.38
N GLN A 77 -15.36 38.63 -32.44
CA GLN A 77 -13.93 38.76 -32.14
C GLN A 77 -13.29 37.37 -31.95
N THR A 78 -11.99 37.32 -32.21
CA THR A 78 -11.13 36.13 -32.16
C THR A 78 -10.60 35.87 -30.75
N GLY A 79 -10.58 34.60 -30.33
CA GLY A 79 -9.89 34.19 -29.10
C GLY A 79 -9.99 32.69 -28.86
N THR A 80 -8.86 32.00 -28.89
CA THR A 80 -8.72 30.63 -28.36
C THR A 80 -8.76 30.68 -26.85
N ALA A 81 -9.57 29.81 -26.21
CA ALA A 81 -9.63 29.67 -24.76
C ALA A 81 -9.18 28.27 -24.35
N GLU A 82 -8.14 28.20 -23.53
CA GLU A 82 -7.76 26.98 -22.80
C GLU A 82 -8.80 26.67 -21.71
N PRO A 83 -8.91 25.42 -21.23
CA PRO A 83 -9.74 25.09 -20.07
C PRO A 83 -9.26 25.83 -18.82
N GLY A 84 -10.10 26.68 -18.25
CA GLY A 84 -9.73 27.53 -17.11
C GLY A 84 -9.52 26.74 -15.81
N ILE A 85 -8.40 27.04 -15.14
CA ILE A 85 -8.10 26.57 -13.78
C ILE A 85 -9.20 27.05 -12.81
N PRO A 86 -9.71 26.21 -11.89
CA PRO A 86 -10.66 26.64 -10.87
C PRO A 86 -10.03 27.73 -9.98
N ALA A 87 -10.77 28.81 -9.71
CA ALA A 87 -10.26 29.91 -8.90
C ALA A 87 -9.98 29.44 -7.46
N PRO A 88 -8.82 29.79 -6.86
CA PRO A 88 -8.47 29.36 -5.51
C PRO A 88 -9.43 29.96 -4.48
N SER A 89 -9.80 29.14 -3.50
CA SER A 89 -10.51 29.60 -2.29
C SER A 89 -9.64 30.54 -1.45
N SER A 90 -10.27 31.42 -0.68
CA SER A 90 -9.67 32.60 -0.06
C SER A 90 -8.35 32.33 0.69
N PRO A 91 -7.31 33.18 0.53
CA PRO A 91 -5.95 32.79 0.88
C PRO A 91 -5.61 33.04 2.36
N SER A 92 -5.19 31.98 3.06
CA SER A 92 -4.08 32.13 4.01
C SER A 92 -2.80 32.23 3.19
N THR A 93 -2.31 33.45 2.92
CA THR A 93 -1.09 33.66 2.13
C THR A 93 0.14 33.21 2.93
N ASN A 94 0.49 31.93 2.83
CA ASN A 94 1.78 31.41 3.27
C ASN A 94 2.86 32.08 2.41
N ASP A 95 3.56 33.07 2.94
CA ASP A 95 4.71 33.69 2.26
C ASP A 95 5.97 33.31 3.04
N ILE A 96 6.76 32.39 2.49
CA ILE A 96 7.89 31.77 3.17
C ILE A 96 9.13 31.91 2.28
N ILE A 97 10.25 32.33 2.87
CA ILE A 97 11.57 32.27 2.25
C ILE A 97 12.43 31.27 3.02
N LEU A 98 12.91 30.22 2.34
CA LEU A 98 13.89 29.28 2.85
C LEU A 98 15.23 29.62 2.17
N HIS A 99 16.26 29.95 2.96
CA HIS A 99 17.52 30.51 2.44
C HIS A 99 18.76 29.93 3.14
N ASN A 100 19.97 30.25 2.65
CA ASN A 100 21.25 29.72 3.14
C ASN A 100 21.28 28.17 3.15
N GLY A 101 20.76 27.56 2.08
CA GLY A 101 20.76 26.11 1.89
C GLY A 101 21.55 25.65 0.67
N VAL A 102 21.62 24.33 0.48
CA VAL A 102 22.03 23.70 -0.79
C VAL A 102 20.76 23.19 -1.46
N LEU A 103 20.22 23.92 -2.44
CA LEU A 103 19.02 23.50 -3.14
C LEU A 103 19.39 22.56 -4.29
N LEU A 104 18.82 21.35 -4.32
CA LEU A 104 18.86 20.42 -5.44
C LEU A 104 17.52 20.53 -6.16
N THR A 105 17.46 21.25 -7.27
CA THR A 105 16.17 21.65 -7.84
C THR A 105 15.49 20.56 -8.67
N MET A 106 16.26 19.62 -9.22
CA MET A 106 15.83 18.71 -10.30
C MET A 106 15.33 19.46 -11.55
N ASP A 107 15.73 20.73 -11.71
CA ASP A 107 15.46 21.56 -12.87
C ASP A 107 16.75 21.70 -13.70
N ASP A 108 16.77 21.13 -14.90
CA ASP A 108 17.94 21.12 -15.77
C ASP A 108 18.41 22.53 -16.19
N SER A 109 17.54 23.56 -16.10
CA SER A 109 17.88 24.97 -16.38
C SER A 109 18.53 25.69 -15.20
N ARG A 110 18.34 25.19 -13.98
CA ARG A 110 18.90 25.72 -12.73
C ARG A 110 19.12 24.56 -11.75
N PRO A 111 20.13 23.69 -11.94
CA PRO A 111 20.27 22.45 -11.16
C PRO A 111 20.57 22.68 -9.67
N THR A 112 21.06 23.87 -9.31
CA THR A 112 21.30 24.28 -7.92
C THR A 112 20.88 25.72 -7.66
N ALA A 113 20.52 26.00 -6.41
CA ALA A 113 20.27 27.34 -5.88
C ALA A 113 20.65 27.41 -4.38
N SER A 114 20.48 28.55 -3.72
CA SER A 114 20.70 28.68 -2.27
C SER A 114 19.48 29.18 -1.48
N ALA A 115 18.48 29.72 -2.17
CA ALA A 115 17.21 30.16 -1.59
C ALA A 115 16.00 29.94 -2.51
N ILE A 116 14.82 29.81 -1.90
CA ILE A 116 13.51 29.63 -2.53
C ILE A 116 12.45 30.44 -1.77
N ARG A 117 11.49 30.99 -2.51
CA ARG A 117 10.28 31.63 -1.99
C ARG A 117 9.04 30.82 -2.37
N ILE A 118 8.16 30.64 -1.41
CA ILE A 118 6.86 29.99 -1.52
C ILE A 118 5.79 31.05 -1.26
N VAL A 119 4.77 31.12 -2.12
CA VAL A 119 3.60 31.99 -1.94
C VAL A 119 2.33 31.17 -2.12
N GLY A 120 1.53 31.07 -1.06
CA GLY A 120 0.37 30.19 -1.02
C GLY A 120 0.79 28.72 -0.98
N ASP A 121 0.39 27.97 -2.00
CA ASP A 121 0.73 26.56 -2.20
C ASP A 121 1.88 26.33 -3.21
N SER A 122 2.43 27.41 -3.77
CA SER A 122 3.25 27.38 -4.98
C SER A 122 4.61 28.05 -4.80
N ILE A 123 5.58 27.61 -5.60
CA ILE A 123 6.93 28.16 -5.68
C ILE A 123 6.87 29.47 -6.49
N ASP A 124 7.15 30.60 -5.84
CA ASP A 124 7.20 31.92 -6.49
C ASP A 124 8.52 32.14 -7.22
N SER A 125 9.64 31.90 -6.53
CA SER A 125 10.97 32.17 -7.09
C SER A 125 12.08 31.32 -6.46
N VAL A 126 13.13 31.02 -7.23
CA VAL A 126 14.27 30.16 -6.85
C VAL A 126 15.56 30.81 -7.33
N GLY A 127 16.58 30.92 -6.46
CA GLY A 127 17.82 31.59 -6.81
C GLY A 127 18.83 31.74 -5.67
N GLU A 128 19.64 32.80 -5.74
CA GLU A 128 20.65 33.12 -4.73
C GLU A 128 20.03 33.87 -3.54
N ASP A 129 20.57 33.66 -2.34
CA ASP A 129 20.16 34.28 -1.07
C ASP A 129 19.78 35.75 -1.22
N ALA A 130 20.70 36.58 -1.69
CA ALA A 130 20.51 38.03 -1.76
C ALA A 130 19.35 38.43 -2.69
N ALA A 131 19.11 37.68 -3.76
CA ALA A 131 18.03 37.95 -4.71
C ALA A 131 16.67 37.56 -4.12
N ILE A 132 16.58 36.41 -3.46
CA ILE A 132 15.31 35.93 -2.86
C ILE A 132 14.98 36.73 -1.59
N LEU A 133 15.95 36.94 -0.69
CA LEU A 133 15.77 37.74 0.54
C LEU A 133 15.35 39.19 0.25
N SER A 134 15.75 39.77 -0.89
CA SER A 134 15.32 41.11 -1.29
C SER A 134 13.82 41.24 -1.56
N GLN A 135 13.11 40.12 -1.71
CA GLN A 135 11.66 40.06 -1.94
C GLN A 135 10.85 39.96 -0.64
N ALA A 136 11.50 39.80 0.52
CA ALA A 136 10.83 39.65 1.80
C ALA A 136 9.95 40.89 2.13
N GLY A 137 8.65 40.65 2.27
CA GLY A 137 7.69 41.62 2.75
C GLY A 137 7.52 41.60 4.28
N PRO A 138 6.70 42.51 4.84
CA PRO A 138 6.50 42.63 6.30
C PRO A 138 5.91 41.38 6.99
N THR A 139 5.32 40.47 6.22
CA THR A 139 4.66 39.24 6.69
C THR A 139 5.38 37.96 6.25
N THR A 140 6.49 38.06 5.52
CA THR A 140 7.21 36.91 5.00
C THR A 140 7.95 36.18 6.13
N VAL A 141 7.73 34.88 6.26
CA VAL A 141 8.42 34.01 7.21
C VAL A 141 9.77 33.63 6.61
N VAL A 142 10.87 34.19 7.14
CA VAL A 142 12.23 33.92 6.66
C VAL A 142 12.91 32.86 7.53
N ILE A 143 13.39 31.79 6.91
CA ILE A 143 13.97 30.62 7.56
C ILE A 143 15.36 30.35 7.01
N ASN A 144 16.33 30.35 7.92
CA ASN A 144 17.72 30.01 7.64
C ASN A 144 17.88 28.48 7.67
N LEU A 145 18.26 27.88 6.54
CA LEU A 145 18.48 26.45 6.40
C LEU A 145 19.83 25.99 6.99
N GLU A 146 20.69 26.88 7.49
CA GLU A 146 21.98 26.54 8.13
C GLU A 146 22.90 25.64 7.28
N GLY A 147 22.86 25.78 5.95
CA GLY A 147 23.61 24.95 5.00
C GLY A 147 23.03 23.55 4.76
N ARG A 148 21.84 23.23 5.30
CA ARG A 148 21.10 22.01 5.01
C ARG A 148 20.67 21.96 3.55
N THR A 149 20.33 20.75 3.09
CA THR A 149 19.93 20.53 1.70
C THR A 149 18.42 20.64 1.56
N LEU A 150 17.93 21.27 0.49
CA LEU A 150 16.50 21.35 0.18
C LEU A 150 16.27 20.80 -1.23
N MET A 151 15.28 19.95 -1.43
CA MET A 151 14.95 19.37 -2.74
C MET A 151 13.43 19.15 -2.88
N PRO A 152 12.89 18.81 -4.07
CA PRO A 152 11.50 18.39 -4.21
C PRO A 152 11.21 17.19 -3.32
N GLY A 153 9.96 17.06 -2.89
CA GLY A 153 9.50 15.86 -2.19
C GLY A 153 9.64 14.62 -3.06
N PHE A 154 9.85 13.47 -2.41
CA PHE A 154 9.90 12.19 -3.11
C PHE A 154 8.50 11.80 -3.59
N ILE A 155 8.43 11.18 -4.77
CA ILE A 155 7.18 10.82 -5.45
C ILE A 155 7.17 9.32 -5.73
N ASP A 156 6.59 8.56 -4.81
CA ASP A 156 6.51 7.11 -4.93
C ASP A 156 5.40 6.73 -5.91
N ALA A 157 5.77 6.35 -7.13
CA ALA A 157 4.75 6.14 -8.17
C ALA A 157 3.89 4.89 -7.94
N HIS A 158 4.21 4.04 -6.96
CA HIS A 158 3.42 2.85 -6.64
C HIS A 158 3.56 2.34 -5.20
N THR A 159 2.53 2.64 -4.41
CA THR A 159 2.29 2.18 -3.04
C THR A 159 0.96 1.45 -2.93
N HIS A 160 0.81 0.74 -1.82
CA HIS A 160 -0.44 0.29 -1.21
C HIS A 160 -0.52 0.93 0.19
N LEU A 161 -0.35 2.25 0.26
CA LEU A 161 -0.14 2.99 1.51
C LEU A 161 -1.40 2.93 2.37
N PHE A 162 -2.57 3.06 1.74
CA PHE A 162 -3.87 3.01 2.41
C PHE A 162 -4.49 1.61 2.31
N HIS A 163 -4.40 0.95 1.15
CA HIS A 163 -5.05 -0.33 0.90
C HIS A 163 -4.72 -1.40 1.95
N VAL A 164 -3.44 -1.57 2.32
CA VAL A 164 -3.02 -2.61 3.29
C VAL A 164 -2.52 -2.06 4.63
N ALA A 165 -2.72 -0.76 4.90
CA ALA A 165 -2.26 -0.09 6.13
C ALA A 165 -2.56 -0.91 7.40
N SER A 166 -3.83 -1.26 7.58
CA SER A 166 -4.33 -1.98 8.77
C SER A 166 -3.67 -3.34 8.98
N SER A 167 -3.32 -4.04 7.90
CA SER A 167 -2.65 -5.35 7.95
C SER A 167 -1.22 -5.24 8.49
N PHE A 168 -0.57 -4.10 8.29
CA PHE A 168 0.74 -3.76 8.86
C PHE A 168 0.66 -3.01 10.21
N GLY A 169 -0.53 -2.87 10.79
CA GLY A 169 -0.73 -2.17 12.06
C GLY A 169 -0.62 -0.65 11.93
N GLN A 170 -0.96 -0.11 10.75
CA GLN A 170 -1.04 1.32 10.47
C GLN A 170 -2.51 1.74 10.32
N ASN A 171 -2.81 3.00 10.61
CA ASN A 171 -4.05 3.67 10.23
C ASN A 171 -3.76 4.83 9.26
N ASP A 172 -4.79 5.52 8.76
CA ASP A 172 -4.62 6.59 7.76
C ASP A 172 -3.71 7.74 8.24
N VAL A 173 -3.64 7.99 9.55
CA VAL A 173 -2.79 9.02 10.14
C VAL A 173 -1.35 8.52 10.20
N THR A 174 -1.11 7.34 10.77
CA THR A 174 0.25 6.82 10.96
C THR A 174 0.92 6.42 9.64
N ALA A 175 0.15 5.93 8.66
CA ALA A 175 0.62 5.65 7.31
C ALA A 175 1.10 6.93 6.59
N GLN A 176 0.36 8.03 6.73
CA GLN A 176 0.77 9.32 6.18
C GLN A 176 1.95 9.94 6.95
N ASP A 177 1.97 9.84 8.28
CA ASP A 177 3.10 10.32 9.10
C ASP A 177 4.42 9.61 8.75
N ASP A 178 4.39 8.30 8.53
CA ASP A 178 5.56 7.53 8.07
C ASP A 178 6.04 7.99 6.69
N ALA A 179 5.13 8.13 5.71
CA ALA A 179 5.46 8.60 4.37
C ALA A 179 6.06 10.03 4.40
N LEU A 180 5.42 10.94 5.12
CA LEU A 180 5.87 12.32 5.31
C LEU A 180 7.22 12.39 6.04
N ARG A 181 7.46 11.53 7.03
CA ARG A 181 8.74 11.38 7.73
C ARG A 181 9.88 10.92 6.81
N TYR A 182 9.58 10.09 5.82
CA TYR A 182 10.53 9.72 4.76
C TYR A 182 10.55 10.73 3.59
N GLY A 183 9.81 11.83 3.68
CA GLY A 183 9.84 12.91 2.71
C GLY A 183 9.07 12.63 1.42
N ILE A 184 8.19 11.63 1.45
CA ILE A 184 7.24 11.35 0.37
C ILE A 184 6.13 12.40 0.47
N THR A 185 5.95 13.19 -0.60
CA THR A 185 4.87 14.19 -0.68
C THR A 185 3.75 13.76 -1.62
N SER A 186 4.01 12.74 -2.46
CA SER A 186 3.05 12.25 -3.43
C SER A 186 3.21 10.74 -3.64
N ILE A 187 2.08 10.05 -3.79
CA ILE A 187 2.01 8.61 -4.03
C ILE A 187 1.11 8.27 -5.22
N GLY A 188 1.41 7.16 -5.89
CA GLY A 188 0.42 6.40 -6.64
C GLY A 188 -0.16 5.30 -5.76
N GLU A 189 -1.44 5.37 -5.39
CA GLU A 189 -2.10 4.29 -4.65
C GLU A 189 -2.63 3.26 -5.64
N LEU A 190 -2.08 2.04 -5.61
CA LEU A 190 -2.43 0.98 -6.53
C LEU A 190 -3.43 0.01 -5.91
N TRP A 191 -4.18 -0.66 -6.77
CA TRP A 191 -5.25 -1.57 -6.36
C TRP A 191 -6.30 -0.88 -5.48
N SER A 192 -6.85 0.22 -5.97
CA SER A 192 -7.99 0.85 -5.29
C SER A 192 -9.29 0.16 -5.72
N ASP A 193 -10.02 -0.43 -4.78
CA ASP A 193 -11.40 -0.90 -4.99
C ASP A 193 -12.40 0.27 -4.79
N GLU A 194 -13.69 0.02 -5.01
CA GLU A 194 -14.71 1.07 -4.84
C GLU A 194 -14.77 1.56 -3.38
N THR A 195 -14.52 0.67 -2.41
CA THR A 195 -14.54 1.00 -0.97
C THR A 195 -13.43 1.97 -0.62
N LEU A 196 -12.19 1.67 -1.02
CA LEU A 196 -11.02 2.50 -0.74
C LEU A 196 -11.11 3.87 -1.43
N VAL A 197 -11.60 3.94 -2.67
CA VAL A 197 -11.75 5.22 -3.36
C VAL A 197 -12.73 6.13 -2.61
N ARG A 198 -13.86 5.60 -2.13
CA ARG A 198 -14.82 6.36 -1.33
C ARG A 198 -14.24 6.83 0.01
N HIS A 199 -13.46 5.98 0.68
CA HIS A 199 -12.75 6.34 1.90
C HIS A 199 -11.75 7.49 1.68
N LEU A 200 -11.00 7.44 0.57
CA LEU A 200 -10.09 8.53 0.19
C LEU A 200 -10.85 9.82 -0.18
N GLU A 201 -12.01 9.74 -0.84
CA GLU A 201 -12.89 10.89 -1.08
C GLU A 201 -13.41 11.50 0.24
N GLU A 202 -13.65 10.68 1.27
CA GLU A 202 -14.05 11.16 2.60
C GLU A 202 -12.89 11.88 3.32
N LEU A 203 -11.66 11.34 3.28
CA LEU A 203 -10.45 11.99 3.82
C LEU A 203 -10.09 13.29 3.07
N GLU A 204 -10.29 13.33 1.75
CA GLU A 204 -10.15 14.56 0.95
C GLU A 204 -11.19 15.61 1.37
N ALA A 205 -12.45 15.20 1.55
CA ALA A 205 -13.55 16.09 1.91
C ALA A 205 -13.47 16.63 3.34
N SER A 206 -12.87 15.90 4.28
CA SER A 206 -12.58 16.39 5.64
C SER A 206 -11.31 17.25 5.70
N GLY A 207 -10.38 17.07 4.75
CA GLY A 207 -9.06 17.69 4.76
C GLY A 207 -8.00 16.90 5.55
N ASP A 208 -8.29 15.63 5.88
CA ASP A 208 -7.38 14.71 6.57
C ASP A 208 -6.45 13.93 5.61
N LEU A 209 -6.68 14.04 4.30
CA LEU A 209 -5.72 13.60 3.28
C LEU A 209 -4.61 14.65 3.09
N ARG A 210 -3.39 14.29 3.49
CA ARG A 210 -2.22 15.18 3.62
C ARG A 210 -1.19 14.94 2.51
N LEU A 211 -1.19 13.75 1.92
CA LEU A 211 -0.37 13.37 0.77
C LEU A 211 -1.14 13.54 -0.54
N ARG A 212 -0.44 13.95 -1.60
CA ARG A 212 -1.01 13.89 -2.95
C ARG A 212 -1.14 12.44 -3.39
N THR A 213 -2.37 11.98 -3.59
CA THR A 213 -2.71 10.59 -3.82
C THR A 213 -3.32 10.42 -5.21
N THR A 214 -2.61 9.69 -6.07
CA THR A 214 -3.06 9.35 -7.42
C THR A 214 -3.55 7.90 -7.44
N VAL A 215 -4.87 7.67 -7.43
CA VAL A 215 -5.46 6.32 -7.32
C VAL A 215 -5.50 5.56 -8.65
N TYR A 216 -5.25 4.26 -8.60
CA TYR A 216 -5.36 3.34 -9.73
C TYR A 216 -6.33 2.21 -9.42
N LEU A 217 -7.49 2.27 -10.07
CA LEU A 217 -8.65 1.42 -9.81
C LEU A 217 -8.35 -0.03 -10.25
N ALA A 218 -8.75 -1.04 -9.48
CA ALA A 218 -8.56 -2.45 -9.85
C ALA A 218 -9.87 -3.22 -10.15
N PRO A 219 -10.57 -2.92 -11.26
CA PRO A 219 -11.83 -3.58 -11.62
C PRO A 219 -11.68 -4.97 -12.28
N TYR A 220 -10.48 -5.45 -12.64
CA TYR A 220 -10.34 -6.63 -13.52
C TYR A 220 -9.85 -7.91 -12.83
N ALA A 221 -8.71 -7.84 -12.12
CA ALA A 221 -8.07 -9.00 -11.51
C ALA A 221 -7.19 -8.61 -10.32
N ASP A 222 -6.91 -9.58 -9.44
CA ASP A 222 -5.99 -9.46 -8.31
C ASP A 222 -4.58 -10.02 -8.62
N GLY A 223 -3.65 -9.83 -7.68
CA GLY A 223 -2.29 -10.37 -7.74
C GLY A 223 -2.17 -11.88 -7.55
N CYS A 224 -3.29 -12.61 -7.43
CA CYS A 224 -3.35 -14.07 -7.48
C CYS A 224 -3.87 -14.59 -8.83
N GLY A 225 -4.31 -13.71 -9.75
CA GLY A 225 -4.87 -14.08 -11.04
C GLY A 225 -6.36 -14.42 -11.03
N ASN A 226 -7.10 -14.09 -9.96
CA ASN A 226 -8.56 -14.21 -9.96
C ASN A 226 -9.16 -13.06 -10.79
N ILE A 227 -9.95 -13.40 -11.81
CA ILE A 227 -10.54 -12.42 -12.74
C ILE A 227 -12.00 -12.17 -12.38
N TYR A 228 -12.35 -10.93 -12.02
CA TYR A 228 -13.68 -10.59 -11.49
C TYR A 228 -14.47 -9.49 -12.26
N ARG A 229 -13.82 -8.74 -13.17
CA ARG A 229 -14.43 -7.80 -14.15
C ARG A 229 -15.67 -7.01 -13.66
N GLN A 230 -15.43 -5.88 -13.02
CA GLN A 230 -16.44 -4.96 -12.49
C GLN A 230 -16.54 -3.68 -13.34
N ASP A 231 -17.70 -3.00 -13.29
CA ASP A 231 -17.99 -1.79 -14.08
C ASP A 231 -18.04 -0.47 -13.28
N TRP A 232 -17.84 -0.51 -11.95
CA TRP A 232 -17.94 0.68 -11.08
C TRP A 232 -16.95 1.79 -11.44
N TYR A 233 -15.79 1.42 -12.02
CA TYR A 233 -14.75 2.36 -12.47
C TYR A 233 -15.28 3.44 -13.44
N ARG A 234 -16.38 3.16 -14.16
CA ARG A 234 -17.03 4.08 -15.09
C ARG A 234 -17.60 5.34 -14.42
N ALA A 235 -17.79 5.32 -13.09
CA ALA A 235 -18.14 6.50 -12.32
C ALA A 235 -16.99 7.54 -12.25
N TYR A 236 -15.74 7.09 -12.46
CA TYR A 236 -14.52 7.89 -12.36
C TYR A 236 -13.90 8.04 -13.76
N PRO A 237 -14.18 9.15 -14.48
CA PRO A 237 -13.66 9.35 -15.84
C PRO A 237 -12.14 9.61 -15.83
N PRO A 238 -11.40 9.23 -16.89
CA PRO A 238 -9.94 9.35 -16.92
C PRO A 238 -9.43 10.76 -16.63
N GLY A 239 -8.45 10.86 -15.73
CA GLY A 239 -7.86 12.15 -15.33
C GLY A 239 -8.79 13.04 -14.48
N ALA A 240 -9.81 12.48 -13.83
CA ALA A 240 -10.60 13.20 -12.85
C ALA A 240 -9.73 13.66 -11.67
N GLU A 241 -9.70 14.97 -11.43
CA GLU A 241 -9.23 15.55 -10.16
C GLU A 241 -10.41 15.47 -9.17
N LEU A 242 -10.23 14.75 -8.05
CA LEU A 242 -11.29 14.49 -7.05
C LEU A 242 -11.23 15.50 -5.89
N GLY A 243 -10.05 16.08 -5.65
CA GLY A 243 -9.82 17.26 -4.83
C GLY A 243 -8.36 17.74 -4.91
N PRO A 244 -7.97 18.81 -4.19
CA PRO A 244 -6.59 19.27 -4.09
C PRO A 244 -5.51 18.21 -3.80
N GLN A 245 -5.83 17.13 -3.07
CA GLN A 245 -4.86 16.07 -2.74
C GLN A 245 -5.20 14.73 -3.41
N LEU A 246 -6.45 14.47 -3.79
CA LEU A 246 -6.90 13.22 -4.43
C LEU A 246 -7.18 13.36 -5.93
N ARG A 247 -6.63 12.45 -6.74
CA ARG A 247 -6.96 12.36 -8.18
C ARG A 247 -6.92 10.95 -8.72
N LEU A 248 -7.60 10.75 -9.84
CA LEU A 248 -7.53 9.51 -10.62
C LEU A 248 -6.26 9.48 -11.49
N GLY A 249 -5.47 8.43 -11.33
CA GLY A 249 -4.40 8.07 -12.27
C GLY A 249 -4.92 7.21 -13.42
N GLY A 250 -5.53 6.07 -13.09
CA GLY A 250 -5.95 5.12 -14.12
C GLY A 250 -6.43 3.78 -13.57
N ILE A 251 -6.06 2.70 -14.26
CA ILE A 251 -6.53 1.33 -13.99
C ILE A 251 -5.33 0.41 -13.72
N LYS A 252 -5.33 -0.30 -12.59
CA LYS A 252 -4.39 -1.39 -12.28
C LYS A 252 -4.87 -2.70 -12.90
N ILE A 253 -3.98 -3.41 -13.59
CA ILE A 253 -4.20 -4.78 -14.08
C ILE A 253 -2.95 -5.64 -13.85
N TYR A 254 -3.09 -6.97 -13.95
CA TYR A 254 -2.01 -7.96 -13.72
C TYR A 254 -1.81 -8.87 -14.92
N THR A 255 -0.57 -9.09 -15.33
CA THR A 255 -0.21 -10.06 -16.38
C THR A 255 0.33 -11.37 -15.82
N ASP A 256 1.02 -11.33 -14.69
CA ASP A 256 1.70 -12.48 -14.09
C ASP A 256 1.78 -12.40 -12.55
N GLY A 257 2.46 -13.38 -11.95
CA GLY A 257 2.65 -13.53 -10.51
C GLY A 257 3.61 -12.54 -9.85
N GLY A 258 3.91 -12.84 -8.59
CA GLY A 258 4.65 -12.00 -7.64
C GLY A 258 4.37 -12.48 -6.22
N SER A 259 3.13 -12.30 -5.76
CA SER A 259 2.70 -12.64 -4.40
C SER A 259 2.22 -14.10 -4.27
N CYS A 260 1.19 -14.49 -5.05
CA CYS A 260 0.54 -15.80 -4.89
C CYS A 260 1.09 -16.87 -5.84
N ASN A 261 1.61 -16.45 -7.00
CA ASN A 261 2.17 -17.30 -8.05
C ASN A 261 3.57 -16.80 -8.43
N ALA A 262 4.40 -17.66 -9.04
CA ALA A 262 5.68 -17.24 -9.57
C ALA A 262 5.52 -16.31 -10.80
N PRO A 263 6.37 -15.28 -10.98
CA PRO A 263 6.39 -14.41 -12.16
C PRO A 263 6.61 -15.18 -13.47
N ALA A 264 6.09 -14.68 -14.58
CA ALA A 264 6.13 -15.36 -15.87
C ALA A 264 7.47 -15.11 -16.58
N VAL A 265 8.39 -16.07 -16.50
CA VAL A 265 9.77 -15.96 -17.01
C VAL A 265 10.08 -16.93 -18.15
N SER A 266 11.05 -16.59 -19.00
CA SER A 266 11.48 -17.43 -20.14
C SER A 266 12.39 -18.59 -19.74
N PHE A 267 13.05 -18.53 -18.59
CA PHE A 267 13.84 -19.62 -17.99
C PHE A 267 12.99 -20.52 -17.05
N GLU A 268 13.57 -21.61 -16.55
CA GLU A 268 12.96 -22.44 -15.49
C GLU A 268 13.47 -21.99 -14.13
N TYR A 269 12.58 -21.76 -13.17
CA TYR A 269 12.98 -21.48 -11.79
C TYR A 269 13.61 -22.73 -11.13
N PRO A 270 14.75 -22.56 -10.40
CA PRO A 270 15.28 -23.60 -9.53
C PRO A 270 14.24 -24.06 -8.49
N GLY A 271 14.36 -25.30 -8.03
CA GLY A 271 13.46 -25.84 -6.99
C GLY A 271 12.09 -26.33 -7.50
N GLY A 272 11.75 -26.10 -8.77
CA GLY A 272 10.56 -26.69 -9.40
C GLY A 272 9.32 -25.79 -9.44
N ALA A 273 9.47 -24.47 -9.25
CA ALA A 273 8.40 -23.49 -9.43
C ALA A 273 8.00 -23.25 -10.92
N GLY A 274 8.64 -23.97 -11.86
CA GLY A 274 8.34 -23.88 -13.29
C GLY A 274 8.76 -22.53 -13.89
N LYS A 275 7.93 -21.98 -14.79
CA LYS A 275 8.18 -20.72 -15.51
C LYS A 275 7.25 -19.58 -15.12
N GLY A 276 6.41 -19.77 -14.11
CA GLY A 276 5.26 -18.91 -13.83
C GLY A 276 4.22 -18.87 -14.97
N ASP A 277 3.03 -18.41 -14.60
CA ASP A 277 1.85 -18.37 -15.46
C ASP A 277 1.48 -16.94 -15.85
N LEU A 278 1.01 -16.77 -17.08
CA LEU A 278 0.37 -15.54 -17.55
C LEU A 278 -1.12 -15.64 -17.31
N TYR A 279 -1.74 -14.60 -16.75
CA TYR A 279 -3.17 -14.59 -16.38
C TYR A 279 -4.10 -14.43 -17.58
N PHE A 280 -3.57 -13.95 -18.71
CA PHE A 280 -4.30 -13.74 -19.95
C PHE A 280 -3.56 -14.36 -21.14
N SER A 281 -4.26 -14.66 -22.22
CA SER A 281 -3.62 -14.78 -23.53
C SER A 281 -3.26 -13.39 -24.10
N GLN A 282 -2.33 -13.31 -25.05
CA GLN A 282 -1.99 -12.04 -25.72
C GLN A 282 -3.21 -11.37 -26.36
N ALA A 283 -4.12 -12.15 -26.94
CA ALA A 283 -5.33 -11.61 -27.58
C ALA A 283 -6.27 -10.95 -26.55
N GLU A 284 -6.43 -11.57 -25.38
CA GLU A 284 -7.24 -11.01 -24.29
C GLU A 284 -6.59 -9.75 -23.70
N LEU A 285 -5.29 -9.76 -23.43
CA LEU A 285 -4.61 -8.57 -22.91
C LEU A 285 -4.63 -7.41 -23.92
N ASN A 286 -4.39 -7.70 -25.21
CA ASN A 286 -4.52 -6.69 -26.28
C ASN A 286 -5.90 -6.04 -26.28
N GLN A 287 -6.96 -6.84 -26.12
CA GLN A 287 -8.33 -6.31 -26.03
C GLN A 287 -8.51 -5.43 -24.79
N ILE A 288 -8.15 -5.93 -23.59
CA ILE A 288 -8.30 -5.21 -22.32
C ILE A 288 -7.55 -3.86 -22.36
N VAL A 289 -6.29 -3.87 -22.78
CA VAL A 289 -5.46 -2.66 -22.88
C VAL A 289 -6.03 -1.69 -23.91
N THR A 290 -6.46 -2.19 -25.08
CA THR A 290 -7.07 -1.33 -26.12
C THR A 290 -8.38 -0.69 -25.62
N ASP A 291 -9.27 -1.46 -24.98
CA ASP A 291 -10.58 -0.97 -24.55
C ASP A 291 -10.46 0.14 -23.49
N PHE A 292 -9.48 0.05 -22.58
CA PHE A 292 -9.16 1.13 -21.64
C PHE A 292 -8.39 2.30 -22.27
N HIS A 293 -7.46 2.02 -23.19
CA HIS A 293 -6.70 3.04 -23.92
C HIS A 293 -7.60 3.99 -24.71
N ARG A 294 -8.59 3.45 -25.43
CA ARG A 294 -9.60 4.24 -26.17
C ARG A 294 -10.39 5.19 -25.28
N GLN A 295 -10.86 4.68 -24.14
CA GLN A 295 -11.55 5.48 -23.13
C GLN A 295 -10.64 6.59 -22.59
N GLY A 296 -9.32 6.35 -22.56
CA GLY A 296 -8.30 7.32 -22.18
C GLY A 296 -7.67 7.07 -20.81
N TYR A 297 -7.97 5.93 -20.19
CA TYR A 297 -7.35 5.55 -18.92
C TYR A 297 -5.87 5.23 -19.15
N GLN A 298 -5.02 5.79 -18.29
CA GLN A 298 -3.69 5.23 -18.05
C GLN A 298 -3.87 3.80 -17.51
N LEU A 299 -3.01 2.86 -17.92
CA LEU A 299 -2.96 1.55 -17.29
C LEU A 299 -1.66 1.41 -16.51
N ALA A 300 -1.80 0.92 -15.29
CA ALA A 300 -0.74 0.42 -14.44
C ALA A 300 -0.70 -1.12 -14.58
N ILE A 301 0.18 -1.62 -15.44
CA ILE A 301 0.22 -3.05 -15.79
C ILE A 301 1.30 -3.73 -14.94
N HIS A 302 0.90 -4.54 -13.96
CA HIS A 302 1.81 -5.44 -13.25
C HIS A 302 2.40 -6.48 -14.22
N ALA A 303 3.71 -6.43 -14.38
CA ALA A 303 4.50 -7.43 -15.07
C ALA A 303 5.89 -7.56 -14.42
N ILE A 304 6.10 -8.63 -13.65
CA ILE A 304 7.37 -8.88 -12.96
C ILE A 304 8.32 -9.69 -13.85
N GLY A 305 7.85 -10.78 -14.44
CA GLY A 305 8.64 -11.68 -15.28
C GLY A 305 8.74 -11.23 -16.73
N ASP A 306 9.81 -11.63 -17.42
CA ASP A 306 10.12 -11.15 -18.77
C ASP A 306 9.04 -11.48 -19.82
N ARG A 307 8.29 -12.57 -19.65
CA ARG A 307 7.15 -12.89 -20.54
C ARG A 307 5.94 -12.00 -20.28
N GLY A 308 5.70 -11.62 -19.02
CA GLY A 308 4.67 -10.63 -18.69
C GLY A 308 4.99 -9.27 -19.29
N ILE A 309 6.26 -8.87 -19.24
CA ILE A 309 6.75 -7.61 -19.81
C ILE A 309 6.59 -7.60 -21.33
N ASP A 310 6.95 -8.69 -22.04
CA ASP A 310 6.65 -8.81 -23.47
C ASP A 310 5.15 -8.67 -23.75
N GLN A 311 4.31 -9.33 -22.95
CA GLN A 311 2.86 -9.32 -23.12
C GLN A 311 2.29 -7.90 -22.99
N ALA A 312 2.73 -7.15 -21.98
CA ALA A 312 2.34 -5.77 -21.71
C ALA A 312 2.82 -4.82 -22.82
N LEU A 313 4.09 -4.93 -23.23
CA LEU A 313 4.66 -4.10 -24.31
C LEU A 313 3.95 -4.35 -25.65
N ASP A 314 3.64 -5.60 -25.98
CA ASP A 314 2.87 -5.97 -27.18
C ASP A 314 1.44 -5.41 -27.13
N ALA A 315 0.77 -5.48 -25.98
CA ALA A 315 -0.59 -4.97 -25.81
C ALA A 315 -0.68 -3.44 -25.88
N ILE A 316 0.27 -2.72 -25.26
CA ILE A 316 0.38 -1.26 -25.37
C ILE A 316 0.68 -0.85 -26.82
N SER A 317 1.60 -1.57 -27.49
CA SER A 317 1.94 -1.31 -28.90
C SER A 317 0.73 -1.54 -29.82
N ALA A 318 -0.06 -2.58 -29.58
CA ALA A 318 -1.27 -2.87 -30.34
C ALA A 318 -2.36 -1.80 -30.12
N ALA A 319 -2.55 -1.33 -28.88
CA ALA A 319 -3.49 -0.27 -28.56
C ALA A 319 -3.12 1.06 -29.26
N GLN A 320 -1.85 1.48 -29.14
CA GLN A 320 -1.33 2.69 -29.79
C GLN A 320 -1.36 2.59 -31.33
N ALA A 321 -1.14 1.41 -31.91
CA ALA A 321 -1.27 1.20 -33.35
C ALA A 321 -2.72 1.22 -33.83
N ALA A 322 -3.68 0.83 -32.98
CA ALA A 322 -5.11 0.85 -33.28
C ALA A 322 -5.71 2.26 -33.15
N GLU A 323 -5.26 3.05 -32.17
CA GLU A 323 -5.75 4.40 -31.89
C GLU A 323 -4.68 5.24 -31.17
N PRO A 324 -3.79 5.96 -31.90
CA PRO A 324 -2.69 6.70 -31.28
C PRO A 324 -3.19 7.75 -30.28
N ARG A 325 -2.68 7.71 -29.04
CA ARG A 325 -3.14 8.58 -27.95
C ARG A 325 -2.00 8.93 -27.00
N GLU A 326 -2.00 10.15 -26.48
CA GLU A 326 -1.03 10.62 -25.46
C GLU A 326 -1.37 10.06 -24.06
N VAL A 327 -1.46 8.74 -23.94
CA VAL A 327 -1.66 8.02 -22.68
C VAL A 327 -0.37 7.28 -22.33
N ARG A 328 0.21 7.62 -21.18
CA ARG A 328 1.49 7.12 -20.71
C ARG A 328 1.31 5.85 -19.87
N HIS A 329 1.03 4.72 -20.52
CA HIS A 329 0.90 3.46 -19.79
C HIS A 329 2.15 3.16 -18.98
N ARG A 330 1.97 2.39 -17.91
CA ARG A 330 3.04 2.01 -17.00
C ARG A 330 3.17 0.50 -16.96
N ILE A 331 4.40 0.02 -16.83
CA ILE A 331 4.67 -1.36 -16.44
C ILE A 331 5.21 -1.31 -15.03
N GLU A 332 4.43 -1.83 -14.10
CA GLU A 332 4.76 -1.87 -12.68
C GLU A 332 5.77 -2.98 -12.40
N HIS A 333 6.64 -2.76 -11.42
CA HIS A 333 7.75 -3.61 -11.01
C HIS A 333 8.88 -3.73 -12.05
N ALA A 334 8.53 -4.09 -13.29
CA ALA A 334 9.44 -4.31 -14.43
C ALA A 334 10.72 -5.05 -14.00
N ALA A 335 10.56 -6.14 -13.24
CA ALA A 335 11.63 -6.67 -12.42
C ALA A 335 12.63 -7.53 -13.20
N VAL A 336 12.17 -8.41 -14.10
CA VAL A 336 13.05 -9.31 -14.88
C VAL A 336 13.01 -8.87 -16.33
N ILE A 337 14.00 -8.06 -16.75
CA ILE A 337 14.06 -7.51 -18.12
C ILE A 337 15.22 -8.12 -18.88
N ARG A 338 14.93 -8.78 -20.01
CA ARG A 338 15.97 -9.29 -20.91
C ARG A 338 16.70 -8.16 -21.64
N PRO A 339 17.98 -8.31 -22.01
CA PRO A 339 18.72 -7.32 -22.79
C PRO A 339 18.03 -6.91 -24.10
N ASP A 340 17.29 -7.80 -24.77
CA ASP A 340 16.54 -7.47 -25.99
C ASP A 340 15.32 -6.56 -25.74
N GLN A 341 14.72 -6.66 -24.55
CA GLN A 341 13.53 -5.88 -24.18
C GLN A 341 13.85 -4.43 -23.81
N ILE A 342 15.07 -4.14 -23.35
CA ILE A 342 15.47 -2.81 -22.88
C ILE A 342 15.17 -1.73 -23.95
N THR A 343 15.56 -1.98 -25.20
CA THR A 343 15.34 -1.02 -26.31
C THR A 343 13.86 -0.83 -26.67
N ARG A 344 12.96 -1.72 -26.24
CA ARG A 344 11.51 -1.56 -26.43
C ARG A 344 10.96 -0.41 -25.59
N PHE A 345 11.52 -0.14 -24.41
CA PHE A 345 11.16 1.00 -23.56
C PHE A 345 11.55 2.36 -24.15
N ASP A 346 12.38 2.39 -25.21
CA ASP A 346 12.73 3.59 -25.99
C ASP A 346 11.78 3.85 -27.19
N THR A 347 10.88 2.91 -27.48
CA THR A 347 10.06 2.89 -28.71
C THR A 347 8.57 2.69 -28.45
N VAL A 348 8.20 1.99 -27.39
CA VAL A 348 6.83 1.92 -26.87
C VAL A 348 6.61 3.09 -25.90
N PRO A 349 5.51 3.86 -25.99
CA PRO A 349 5.23 4.98 -25.08
C PRO A 349 4.74 4.46 -23.72
N VAL A 350 5.67 3.95 -22.92
CA VAL A 350 5.44 3.30 -21.63
C VAL A 350 6.49 3.73 -20.60
N VAL A 351 6.10 3.78 -19.32
CA VAL A 351 7.01 4.05 -18.20
C VAL A 351 7.17 2.79 -17.35
N PRO A 352 8.33 2.11 -17.35
CA PRO A 352 8.67 1.15 -16.32
C PRO A 352 8.76 1.86 -14.96
N VAL A 353 8.07 1.32 -13.97
CA VAL A 353 8.08 1.78 -12.58
C VAL A 353 8.80 0.69 -11.79
N VAL A 354 10.02 0.96 -11.33
CA VAL A 354 10.94 -0.07 -10.77
C VAL A 354 11.14 0.06 -9.27
N PHE A 355 11.36 -1.07 -8.60
CA PHE A 355 11.67 -1.09 -7.17
C PHE A 355 12.94 -0.29 -6.83
N GLY A 356 12.88 0.51 -5.77
CA GLY A 356 14.02 1.28 -5.26
C GLY A 356 15.05 0.44 -4.48
N SER A 357 14.57 -0.34 -3.52
CA SER A 357 15.40 -1.23 -2.71
C SER A 357 15.33 -2.67 -3.24
N TYR A 358 16.49 -3.32 -3.27
CA TYR A 358 16.64 -4.62 -3.93
C TYR A 358 16.74 -5.75 -2.90
N PRO A 359 16.11 -6.93 -3.13
CA PRO A 359 16.08 -8.07 -2.20
C PRO A 359 17.40 -8.87 -2.19
N THR A 360 18.51 -8.17 -1.99
CA THR A 360 19.89 -8.69 -2.03
C THR A 360 20.14 -9.74 -0.95
N CYS A 361 19.53 -9.58 0.23
CA CYS A 361 19.54 -10.56 1.31
C CYS A 361 18.85 -11.84 0.87
N SER A 362 17.60 -11.77 0.40
CA SER A 362 16.85 -12.94 -0.05
C SER A 362 17.57 -13.71 -1.16
N LEU A 363 18.10 -12.99 -2.17
CA LEU A 363 18.88 -13.58 -3.27
C LEU A 363 20.11 -14.37 -2.79
N LEU A 364 20.84 -13.82 -1.81
CA LEU A 364 22.08 -14.42 -1.29
C LEU A 364 21.82 -15.54 -0.28
N GLN A 365 20.82 -15.37 0.58
CA GLN A 365 20.54 -16.30 1.68
C GLN A 365 19.72 -17.50 1.21
N ARG A 366 18.87 -17.34 0.18
CA ARG A 366 17.91 -18.37 -0.30
C ARG A 366 17.12 -18.97 0.86
N ASP A 367 16.74 -18.12 1.80
CA ASP A 367 16.12 -18.42 3.08
C ASP A 367 14.66 -18.91 2.98
N GLY A 368 14.06 -18.78 1.80
CA GLY A 368 12.67 -19.12 1.52
C GLY A 368 11.71 -17.92 1.59
N SER A 369 12.21 -16.70 1.80
CA SER A 369 11.42 -15.46 1.73
C SER A 369 10.71 -15.29 0.38
N PHE A 370 11.40 -15.64 -0.71
CA PHE A 370 10.77 -15.91 -2.01
C PHE A 370 10.70 -17.42 -2.28
N GLN A 371 9.60 -17.86 -2.90
CA GLN A 371 9.40 -19.27 -3.29
C GLN A 371 10.15 -19.65 -4.59
N TYR A 372 10.75 -18.66 -5.25
CA TYR A 372 11.39 -18.74 -6.56
C TYR A 372 12.58 -17.77 -6.60
N TYR A 373 13.61 -18.09 -7.41
CA TYR A 373 14.85 -17.29 -7.50
C TYR A 373 15.38 -17.30 -8.93
N THR A 374 15.81 -16.15 -9.46
CA THR A 374 16.43 -16.11 -10.78
C THR A 374 17.78 -16.85 -10.80
N PRO A 375 18.04 -17.71 -11.80
CA PRO A 375 19.33 -18.39 -11.96
C PRO A 375 20.53 -17.43 -12.06
N ASP A 376 21.71 -17.87 -11.60
CA ASP A 376 22.93 -17.07 -11.53
C ASP A 376 23.34 -16.43 -12.88
N ASP A 377 23.06 -17.09 -14.01
CA ASP A 377 23.32 -16.62 -15.39
C ASP A 377 22.30 -15.58 -15.89
N HIS A 378 21.16 -15.44 -15.19
CA HIS A 378 20.06 -14.52 -15.49
C HIS A 378 19.98 -13.34 -14.50
N LEU A 379 20.72 -13.34 -13.39
CA LEU A 379 20.69 -12.28 -12.36
C LEU A 379 20.86 -10.85 -12.92
N SER A 380 21.60 -10.68 -14.01
CA SER A 380 21.76 -9.36 -14.66
C SER A 380 20.47 -8.76 -15.23
N TRP A 381 19.40 -9.55 -15.34
CA TRP A 381 18.07 -9.13 -15.77
C TRP A 381 17.24 -8.55 -14.62
N GLU A 382 17.65 -8.75 -13.36
CA GLU A 382 16.87 -8.37 -12.19
C GLU A 382 17.04 -6.90 -11.78
N TRP A 383 15.91 -6.19 -11.74
CA TRP A 383 15.71 -4.76 -11.51
C TRP A 383 16.80 -3.89 -12.17
N PRO A 384 16.94 -3.92 -13.50
CA PRO A 384 18.14 -3.42 -14.17
C PRO A 384 18.01 -1.92 -14.49
N LEU A 385 17.78 -1.08 -13.46
CA LEU A 385 17.58 0.38 -13.61
C LEU A 385 18.67 1.02 -14.48
N ARG A 386 19.94 0.76 -14.18
CA ARG A 386 21.07 1.31 -14.96
C ARG A 386 20.93 0.96 -16.45
N SER A 387 20.60 -0.28 -16.76
CA SER A 387 20.47 -0.76 -18.12
C SER A 387 19.27 -0.13 -18.84
N LEU A 388 18.18 0.18 -18.13
CA LEU A 388 17.08 0.99 -18.66
C LEU A 388 17.53 2.43 -18.97
N LEU A 389 18.19 3.10 -18.02
CA LEU A 389 18.66 4.48 -18.20
C LEU A 389 19.70 4.63 -19.33
N GLU A 390 20.59 3.64 -19.50
CA GLU A 390 21.62 3.64 -20.55
C GLU A 390 21.09 3.12 -21.90
N GLY A 391 20.15 2.16 -21.89
CA GLY A 391 19.65 1.46 -23.09
C GLY A 391 18.33 1.99 -23.67
N ALA A 392 17.59 2.82 -22.94
CA ALA A 392 16.40 3.52 -23.40
C ALA A 392 16.47 5.03 -23.08
N PRO A 393 17.44 5.78 -23.66
CA PRO A 393 17.74 7.17 -23.29
C PRO A 393 16.66 8.20 -23.65
N ARG A 394 15.62 7.81 -24.41
CA ARG A 394 14.40 8.62 -24.67
C ARG A 394 13.19 8.11 -23.88
N GLY A 395 13.32 6.96 -23.23
CA GLY A 395 12.33 6.42 -22.29
C GLY A 395 12.39 7.13 -20.94
N HIS A 396 11.33 6.95 -20.15
CA HIS A 396 11.24 7.45 -18.78
C HIS A 396 11.25 6.25 -17.82
N VAL A 397 11.82 6.40 -16.62
CA VAL A 397 11.84 5.35 -15.60
C VAL A 397 11.54 5.98 -14.25
N ALA A 398 10.48 5.52 -13.58
CA ALA A 398 10.11 5.97 -12.24
C ALA A 398 10.48 4.93 -11.19
N TYR A 399 10.61 5.34 -9.91
CA TYR A 399 10.69 4.37 -8.81
C TYR A 399 9.33 4.04 -8.21
N HIS A 400 9.32 2.96 -7.45
CA HIS A 400 8.38 2.78 -6.36
C HIS A 400 8.98 2.00 -5.18
N SER A 401 8.30 2.05 -4.04
CA SER A 401 8.55 1.15 -2.91
C SER A 401 7.68 -0.09 -2.93
N ASP A 402 6.42 -0.04 -3.41
CA ASP A 402 5.44 -1.13 -3.16
C ASP A 402 5.17 -1.34 -1.66
N ALA A 403 5.29 -0.26 -0.87
CA ALA A 403 4.95 -0.24 0.54
C ALA A 403 3.46 0.09 0.74
N TYR A 404 2.78 -0.46 1.74
CA TYR A 404 3.31 -1.41 2.72
C TYR A 404 3.29 -2.85 2.19
N GLY A 405 4.28 -3.66 2.60
CA GLY A 405 4.20 -5.12 2.54
C GLY A 405 5.16 -5.86 1.62
N VAL A 406 5.83 -5.19 0.66
CA VAL A 406 6.87 -5.83 -0.16
C VAL A 406 8.27 -5.30 0.15
N ARG A 407 8.46 -3.98 0.20
CA ARG A 407 9.75 -3.32 0.51
C ARG A 407 9.56 -2.19 1.53
N PRO A 408 10.65 -1.71 2.18
CA PRO A 408 10.58 -0.54 3.06
C PRO A 408 10.11 0.73 2.34
N LEU A 409 9.22 1.48 3.01
CA LEU A 409 8.80 2.84 2.64
C LEU A 409 9.95 3.88 2.75
N SER A 410 11.03 3.52 3.46
CA SER A 410 12.21 4.35 3.68
C SER A 410 12.87 4.77 2.36
N THR A 411 12.66 6.02 1.95
CA THR A 411 13.24 6.61 0.73
C THR A 411 14.76 6.55 0.72
N PHE A 412 15.40 6.64 1.88
CA PHE A 412 16.85 6.54 1.99
C PHE A 412 17.41 5.12 1.84
N GLU A 413 16.63 4.08 2.20
CA GLU A 413 16.98 2.69 1.87
C GLU A 413 16.77 2.38 0.39
N ASN A 414 15.73 2.95 -0.22
CA ASN A 414 15.52 2.87 -1.67
C ASN A 414 16.63 3.60 -2.45
N LEU A 415 17.04 4.81 -2.02
CA LEU A 415 18.18 5.55 -2.58
C LEU A 415 19.51 4.79 -2.37
N TYR A 416 19.73 4.23 -1.18
CA TYR A 416 20.88 3.39 -0.88
C TYR A 416 20.92 2.15 -1.79
N GLY A 417 19.77 1.51 -1.97
CA GLY A 417 19.53 0.44 -2.93
C GLY A 417 19.99 0.83 -4.33
N PHE A 418 19.36 1.84 -4.94
CA PHE A 418 19.70 2.33 -6.28
C PHE A 418 21.20 2.60 -6.50
N VAL A 419 21.87 3.23 -5.54
CA VAL A 419 23.29 3.60 -5.68
C VAL A 419 24.24 2.42 -5.48
N THR A 420 23.93 1.50 -4.57
CA THR A 420 24.88 0.45 -4.14
C THR A 420 24.53 -0.97 -4.56
N ARG A 421 23.28 -1.19 -4.98
CA ARG A 421 22.64 -2.50 -5.21
C ARG A 421 22.63 -3.39 -3.94
N ALA A 422 22.84 -2.81 -2.76
CA ALA A 422 22.81 -3.51 -1.47
C ALA A 422 21.47 -3.35 -0.75
N GLU A 423 21.26 -4.19 0.26
CA GLU A 423 20.06 -4.20 1.09
C GLU A 423 20.40 -4.00 2.56
N VAL A 424 19.51 -3.31 3.29
CA VAL A 424 19.46 -3.34 4.76
C VAL A 424 18.40 -4.36 5.16
N ALA A 425 18.79 -5.38 5.92
CA ALA A 425 17.88 -6.39 6.43
C ALA A 425 17.07 -5.87 7.63
N GLU A 426 15.99 -6.56 7.99
CA GLU A 426 15.14 -6.22 9.15
C GLU A 426 15.92 -6.15 10.48
N ASP A 427 17.00 -6.92 10.63
CA ASP A 427 17.88 -6.89 11.82
C ASP A 427 18.92 -5.74 11.79
N GLY A 428 18.88 -4.89 10.76
CA GLY A 428 19.82 -3.79 10.51
C GLY A 428 21.17 -4.23 9.93
N SER A 429 21.38 -5.53 9.65
CA SER A 429 22.55 -6.00 8.91
C SER A 429 22.48 -5.58 7.44
N VAL A 430 23.62 -5.61 6.73
CA VAL A 430 23.70 -5.12 5.34
C VAL A 430 24.20 -6.21 4.41
N CYS A 431 23.35 -6.62 3.47
CA CYS A 431 23.66 -7.62 2.46
C CYS A 431 24.31 -6.94 1.24
N GLN A 432 25.59 -7.25 1.01
CA GLN A 432 26.37 -6.70 -0.11
C GLN A 432 26.13 -7.51 -1.38
N PRO A 433 25.85 -6.87 -2.53
CA PRO A 433 25.55 -7.58 -3.77
C PRO A 433 26.78 -8.31 -4.33
N PRO A 434 26.58 -9.41 -5.07
CA PRO A 434 27.64 -10.01 -5.86
C PRO A 434 28.11 -9.03 -6.95
N PRO A 435 29.37 -9.10 -7.42
CA PRO A 435 29.94 -8.11 -8.34
C PRO A 435 29.13 -7.86 -9.62
N ALA A 436 28.44 -8.88 -10.13
CA ALA A 436 27.58 -8.78 -11.32
C ALA A 436 26.35 -7.87 -11.09
N LEU A 437 25.72 -7.96 -9.91
CA LEU A 437 24.60 -7.07 -9.55
C LEU A 437 25.10 -5.68 -9.17
N ALA A 438 26.21 -5.59 -8.43
CA ALA A 438 26.84 -4.34 -7.98
C ALA A 438 27.13 -3.36 -9.14
N ALA A 439 27.50 -3.87 -10.32
CA ALA A 439 27.77 -3.06 -11.51
C ALA A 439 26.54 -2.27 -12.02
N GLY A 440 25.32 -2.73 -11.68
CA GLY A 440 24.05 -2.11 -12.05
C GLY A 440 23.61 -0.92 -11.16
N GLY A 441 24.44 -0.45 -10.22
CA GLY A 441 24.16 0.75 -9.44
C GLY A 441 24.23 2.03 -10.28
N VAL A 442 23.45 3.05 -9.88
CA VAL A 442 23.36 4.36 -10.56
C VAL A 442 23.97 5.48 -9.71
N SER A 443 24.17 6.67 -10.29
CA SER A 443 24.59 7.84 -9.50
C SER A 443 23.48 8.34 -8.57
N VAL A 444 23.85 9.10 -7.53
CA VAL A 444 22.89 9.77 -6.64
C VAL A 444 21.97 10.69 -7.45
N ASP A 445 22.49 11.50 -8.37
CA ASP A 445 21.67 12.40 -9.19
C ASP A 445 20.68 11.64 -10.10
N GLN A 446 21.08 10.49 -10.66
CA GLN A 446 20.18 9.62 -11.43
C GLN A 446 19.06 9.07 -10.54
N ALA A 447 19.40 8.54 -9.36
CA ALA A 447 18.43 8.02 -8.41
C ALA A 447 17.46 9.12 -7.94
N LEU A 448 17.95 10.31 -7.55
CA LEU A 448 17.10 11.41 -7.11
C LEU A 448 16.16 11.91 -8.21
N ARG A 449 16.58 11.94 -9.49
CA ARG A 449 15.68 12.27 -10.62
C ARG A 449 14.57 11.24 -10.78
N VAL A 450 14.93 9.95 -10.76
CA VAL A 450 13.98 8.82 -10.81
C VAL A 450 13.01 8.86 -9.64
N MET A 451 13.46 9.34 -8.47
CA MET A 451 12.67 9.48 -7.25
C MET A 451 11.84 10.79 -7.11
N THR A 452 11.91 11.67 -8.11
CA THR A 452 11.19 12.97 -8.09
C THR A 452 10.53 13.25 -9.44
N LEU A 453 11.27 13.79 -10.41
CA LEU A 453 10.75 14.25 -11.69
C LEU A 453 10.15 13.12 -12.53
N GLU A 454 10.77 11.93 -12.55
CA GLU A 454 10.24 10.80 -13.32
C GLU A 454 9.03 10.15 -12.62
N GLY A 455 8.97 10.18 -11.29
CA GLY A 455 7.77 9.83 -10.52
C GLY A 455 6.60 10.76 -10.86
N ALA A 456 6.84 12.07 -10.88
CA ALA A 456 5.85 13.05 -11.35
C ALA A 456 5.44 12.80 -12.81
N TYR A 457 6.38 12.41 -13.69
CA TYR A 457 6.07 12.08 -15.08
C TYR A 457 5.17 10.84 -15.21
N ALA A 458 5.44 9.80 -14.42
CA ALA A 458 4.67 8.56 -14.36
C ALA A 458 3.25 8.78 -13.82
N LEU A 459 3.06 9.70 -12.87
CA LEU A 459 1.73 10.09 -12.35
C LEU A 459 1.02 11.17 -13.21
N GLY A 460 1.67 11.68 -14.26
CA GLY A 460 1.09 12.73 -15.11
C GLY A 460 1.02 14.11 -14.44
N GLN A 461 1.91 14.38 -13.49
CA GLN A 461 2.00 15.61 -12.69
C GLN A 461 3.31 16.38 -12.87
N GLN A 462 4.18 16.03 -13.83
CA GLN A 462 5.48 16.68 -14.06
C GLN A 462 5.41 18.18 -14.39
N SER A 463 4.24 18.69 -14.79
CA SER A 463 3.99 20.13 -14.99
C SER A 463 3.89 20.90 -13.67
N VAL A 464 3.49 20.24 -12.57
CA VAL A 464 3.17 20.86 -11.27
C VAL A 464 4.01 20.34 -10.10
N LEU A 465 4.67 19.18 -10.24
CA LEU A 465 5.48 18.52 -9.20
C LEU A 465 6.86 18.09 -9.71
N GLY A 466 7.70 17.58 -8.81
CA GLY A 466 8.95 16.88 -9.13
C GLY A 466 10.18 17.77 -9.41
N SER A 467 10.05 19.09 -9.40
CA SER A 467 11.19 20.03 -9.46
C SER A 467 10.90 21.34 -8.72
N LEU A 468 11.95 21.99 -8.21
CA LEU A 468 11.89 23.33 -7.62
C LEU A 468 11.92 24.39 -8.73
N THR A 469 10.84 24.47 -9.49
CA THR A 469 10.67 25.40 -10.62
C THR A 469 9.58 26.42 -10.27
N PRO A 470 9.78 27.73 -10.49
CA PRO A 470 8.73 28.73 -10.31
C PRO A 470 7.42 28.36 -11.03
N GLY A 471 6.28 28.52 -10.34
CA GLY A 471 4.95 28.14 -10.80
C GLY A 471 4.56 26.68 -10.51
N LYS A 472 5.46 25.83 -10.01
CA LYS A 472 5.11 24.50 -9.48
C LYS A 472 4.63 24.57 -8.04
N LEU A 473 3.96 23.51 -7.58
CA LEU A 473 3.50 23.38 -6.20
C LEU A 473 4.70 23.22 -5.26
N ALA A 474 4.60 23.80 -4.07
CA ALA A 474 5.63 23.80 -3.04
C ALA A 474 5.60 22.48 -2.24
N ASP A 475 5.93 21.40 -2.94
CA ASP A 475 6.09 20.04 -2.43
C ASP A 475 7.59 19.73 -2.31
N LEU A 476 8.14 19.89 -1.11
CA LEU A 476 9.59 19.94 -0.90
C LEU A 476 10.02 19.46 0.48
N ILE A 477 11.28 19.03 0.58
CA ILE A 477 11.88 18.47 1.79
C ILE A 477 13.20 19.15 2.12
N VAL A 478 13.47 19.27 3.42
CA VAL A 478 14.79 19.67 3.95
C VAL A 478 15.49 18.42 4.49
N LEU A 479 16.68 18.13 4.01
CA LEU A 479 17.50 16.98 4.37
C LEU A 479 18.65 17.36 5.30
N SER A 480 19.03 16.42 6.17
CA SER A 480 20.12 16.60 7.12
C SER A 480 21.48 16.88 6.46
N GLN A 481 21.75 16.32 5.28
CA GLN A 481 23.00 16.50 4.51
C GLN A 481 22.72 16.40 2.99
N ASP A 482 23.65 16.89 2.15
CA ASP A 482 23.59 16.73 0.68
C ASP A 482 23.86 15.26 0.31
N PRO A 483 22.89 14.53 -0.28
CA PRO A 483 23.06 13.11 -0.61
C PRO A 483 24.24 12.83 -1.55
N ARG A 484 24.66 13.81 -2.35
CA ARG A 484 25.77 13.70 -3.32
C ARG A 484 27.14 13.82 -2.66
N ARG A 485 27.20 14.28 -1.39
CA ARG A 485 28.44 14.55 -0.65
C ARG A 485 28.72 13.54 0.46
N VAL A 486 27.73 12.76 0.88
CA VAL A 486 27.93 11.67 1.84
C VAL A 486 28.51 10.42 1.14
N PRO A 487 29.31 9.59 1.82
CA PRO A 487 29.69 8.29 1.29
C PRO A 487 28.44 7.43 1.03
N ALA A 488 28.42 6.64 -0.04
CA ALA A 488 27.23 5.85 -0.41
C ALA A 488 26.67 4.97 0.74
N ARG A 489 27.55 4.42 1.58
CA ARG A 489 27.17 3.66 2.79
C ARG A 489 26.38 4.45 3.85
N SER A 490 26.31 5.77 3.74
CA SER A 490 25.63 6.67 4.67
C SER A 490 24.42 7.37 4.05
N LEU A 491 24.02 6.98 2.83
CA LEU A 491 22.74 7.41 2.24
C LEU A 491 21.56 6.97 3.11
N ARG A 492 21.56 5.73 3.61
CA ARG A 492 20.54 5.21 4.55
C ARG A 492 20.51 5.92 5.91
N ASP A 493 21.58 6.65 6.27
CA ASP A 493 21.69 7.36 7.56
C ASP A 493 21.18 8.83 7.44
N LEU A 494 20.69 9.24 6.25
CA LEU A 494 20.08 10.54 6.02
C LEU A 494 18.74 10.66 6.74
N GLN A 495 18.32 11.89 6.99
CA GLN A 495 17.06 12.20 7.66
C GLN A 495 16.39 13.38 6.94
N VAL A 496 15.08 13.29 6.79
CA VAL A 496 14.25 14.48 6.51
C VAL A 496 14.09 15.24 7.81
N LEU A 497 14.33 16.55 7.77
CA LEU A 497 14.16 17.48 8.88
C LEU A 497 12.83 18.22 8.80
N THR A 498 12.31 18.41 7.58
CA THR A 498 11.05 19.09 7.30
C THR A 498 10.47 18.56 6.00
N THR A 499 9.16 18.28 5.97
CA THR A 499 8.40 17.97 4.75
C THR A 499 7.30 19.01 4.59
N ILE A 500 7.21 19.58 3.39
CA ILE A 500 6.23 20.59 3.01
C ILE A 500 5.42 20.04 1.83
N VAL A 501 4.10 20.09 1.93
CA VAL A 501 3.16 19.71 0.85
C VAL A 501 2.26 20.91 0.59
N GLY A 502 2.18 21.37 -0.66
CA GLY A 502 1.38 22.55 -1.01
C GLY A 502 1.66 23.78 -0.12
N GLY A 503 2.93 24.04 0.20
CA GLY A 503 3.34 25.16 1.05
C GLY A 503 2.97 25.05 2.54
N ARG A 504 2.47 23.89 3.01
CA ARG A 504 2.16 23.60 4.42
C ARG A 504 3.20 22.64 5.01
N VAL A 505 3.62 22.87 6.25
CA VAL A 505 4.54 21.96 6.94
C VAL A 505 3.77 20.76 7.47
N GLU A 506 3.99 19.60 6.84
CA GLU A 506 3.34 18.35 7.19
C GLU A 506 4.23 17.45 8.05
N TYR A 507 5.55 17.63 8.02
CA TYR A 507 6.46 16.97 8.96
C TYR A 507 7.54 17.91 9.45
N CYS A 508 7.91 17.77 10.72
CA CYS A 508 9.03 18.44 11.35
C CYS A 508 9.74 17.43 12.25
N ALA A 509 11.03 17.17 12.01
CA ALA A 509 11.79 16.26 12.84
C ALA A 509 12.02 16.85 14.25
N PRO A 510 11.95 16.04 15.33
CA PRO A 510 12.22 16.52 16.68
C PRO A 510 13.59 17.22 16.79
N GLY A 511 13.63 18.42 17.37
CA GLY A 511 14.85 19.23 17.46
C GLY A 511 15.21 20.01 16.19
N SER A 512 14.37 19.96 15.14
CA SER A 512 14.52 20.73 13.90
C SER A 512 13.50 21.87 13.79
N GLU A 513 12.82 22.24 14.88
CA GLU A 513 11.76 23.26 14.89
C GLU A 513 12.17 24.63 14.29
N PRO A 514 13.44 25.11 14.36
CA PRO A 514 13.85 26.33 13.67
C PRO A 514 13.80 26.27 12.14
N LEU A 515 13.84 25.06 11.55
CA LEU A 515 13.75 24.83 10.10
C LEU A 515 12.30 24.71 9.61
N CYS A 516 11.35 24.56 10.54
CA CYS A 516 9.96 24.26 10.26
C CYS A 516 9.12 25.55 10.35
N PRO A 517 8.56 26.08 9.24
CA PRO A 517 7.68 27.24 9.27
C PRO A 517 6.47 27.02 10.20
N ARG A 518 6.52 27.59 11.41
CA ARG A 518 5.34 27.77 12.27
C ARG A 518 4.46 28.88 11.70
N LEU A 519 3.79 28.57 10.60
CA LEU A 519 2.62 29.32 10.19
C LEU A 519 1.64 29.31 11.36
N SER A 520 1.04 30.46 11.67
CA SER A 520 -0.14 30.47 12.54
C SER A 520 -1.15 29.50 11.93
N PRO A 521 -1.80 28.62 12.73
CA PRO A 521 -2.67 27.61 12.17
C PRO A 521 -3.68 28.28 11.24
N ALA A 522 -3.78 27.76 10.02
CA ALA A 522 -4.93 28.07 9.18
C ALA A 522 -6.18 27.85 10.05
N PRO A 523 -7.24 28.68 9.94
CA PRO A 523 -8.48 28.40 10.64
C PRO A 523 -8.84 26.94 10.33
N PRO A 524 -9.11 26.10 11.35
CA PRO A 524 -9.32 24.68 11.11
C PRO A 524 -10.34 24.53 10.00
N ALA A 525 -10.02 23.70 9.00
CA ALA A 525 -10.96 23.33 7.95
C ALA A 525 -12.29 23.01 8.64
N SER A 526 -13.33 23.76 8.25
CA SER A 526 -14.48 24.07 9.11
C SER A 526 -14.91 22.83 9.87
N ALA A 527 -14.63 22.83 11.19
CA ALA A 527 -14.52 21.61 12.00
C ALA A 527 -15.55 20.56 11.53
N PRO A 528 -15.12 19.36 11.12
CA PRO A 528 -16.01 18.39 10.50
C PRO A 528 -17.23 18.29 11.39
N ARG A 529 -18.42 18.49 10.81
CA ARG A 529 -19.66 18.37 11.59
C ARG A 529 -19.57 17.01 12.26
N PRO A 530 -19.52 16.94 13.60
CA PRO A 530 -19.30 15.65 14.23
C PRO A 530 -20.45 14.75 13.81
N ASN A 531 -20.15 13.68 13.09
CA ASN A 531 -21.00 12.50 13.09
C ASN A 531 -21.02 12.07 14.55
N ALA A 532 -22.10 12.44 15.23
CA ALA A 532 -22.17 12.58 16.69
C ALA A 532 -22.25 11.23 17.44
N SER A 533 -21.60 10.21 16.91
CA SER A 533 -21.67 8.81 17.31
C SER A 533 -20.32 8.07 17.26
N ALA A 534 -19.25 8.68 16.72
CA ALA A 534 -17.92 8.07 16.71
C ALA A 534 -17.17 8.32 18.03
N PHE A 535 -16.52 7.27 18.55
CA PHE A 535 -15.57 7.31 19.67
C PHE A 535 -14.36 6.45 19.33
N ARG A 536 -13.16 6.92 19.68
CA ARG A 536 -11.92 6.16 19.48
C ARG A 536 -10.96 6.48 20.63
N ASP A 537 -10.30 5.45 21.16
CA ASP A 537 -9.20 5.56 22.12
C ASP A 537 -8.00 4.78 21.56
N GLU A 538 -6.88 5.48 21.38
CA GLU A 538 -5.59 4.97 20.85
C GLU A 538 -4.63 4.57 22.00
N PHE A 539 -5.10 4.55 23.25
CA PHE A 539 -4.35 4.11 24.43
C PHE A 539 -3.02 4.86 24.67
N ASN A 540 -2.96 6.11 24.22
CA ASN A 540 -1.80 6.99 24.32
C ASN A 540 -1.60 7.51 25.75
N ALA A 541 -0.89 6.72 26.57
CA ALA A 541 -0.43 6.99 27.94
C ALA A 541 -1.51 7.17 29.02
N THR A 542 -2.73 7.58 28.69
CA THR A 542 -3.90 7.65 29.58
C THR A 542 -5.15 7.13 28.89
N LEU A 543 -6.00 6.39 29.60
CA LEU A 543 -7.34 6.01 29.14
C LEU A 543 -8.25 7.24 29.00
N ASP A 544 -9.16 7.22 28.04
CA ASP A 544 -10.27 8.17 27.98
C ASP A 544 -11.15 8.11 29.26
N PRO A 545 -11.61 9.25 29.82
CA PRO A 545 -12.43 9.28 31.03
C PRO A 545 -13.80 8.58 30.93
N ALA A 546 -14.29 8.22 29.74
CA ALA A 546 -15.52 7.45 29.55
C ALA A 546 -15.36 5.96 29.86
N TRP A 547 -14.14 5.47 30.07
CA TRP A 547 -13.89 4.08 30.48
C TRP A 547 -14.19 3.83 31.95
N THR A 548 -14.60 2.60 32.25
CA THR A 548 -14.84 2.07 33.59
C THR A 548 -14.30 0.66 33.67
N TRP A 549 -13.42 0.41 34.65
CA TRP A 549 -12.94 -0.94 34.93
C TRP A 549 -13.98 -1.77 35.68
N THR A 550 -14.13 -3.03 35.28
CA THR A 550 -14.76 -4.06 36.10
C THR A 550 -13.67 -4.98 36.64
N ASN A 551 -13.66 -5.17 37.96
CA ASN A 551 -12.65 -5.97 38.69
C ASN A 551 -11.21 -5.57 38.34
N GLU A 552 -10.86 -4.30 38.56
CA GLU A 552 -9.51 -3.79 38.28
C GLU A 552 -8.44 -4.45 39.15
N ASP A 553 -7.40 -4.95 38.50
CA ASP A 553 -6.09 -5.26 39.08
C ASP A 553 -5.04 -4.40 38.35
N PRO A 554 -4.61 -3.26 38.96
CA PRO A 554 -3.60 -2.37 38.38
C PRO A 554 -2.22 -2.99 38.18
N SER A 555 -1.95 -4.19 38.73
CA SER A 555 -0.70 -4.92 38.46
C SER A 555 -0.74 -5.73 37.17
N ALA A 556 -1.93 -5.91 36.59
CA ALA A 556 -2.22 -6.76 35.44
C ALA A 556 -2.64 -5.98 34.19
N TRP A 557 -2.45 -4.65 34.14
CA TRP A 557 -2.60 -3.84 32.92
C TRP A 557 -1.53 -2.74 32.80
N SER A 558 -1.29 -2.21 31.60
CA SER A 558 -0.38 -1.08 31.36
C SER A 558 -0.63 -0.37 30.03
N LEU A 559 -0.43 0.95 29.99
CA LEU A 559 -0.39 1.80 28.78
C LEU A 559 1.03 2.27 28.40
N THR A 560 2.04 1.91 29.21
CA THR A 560 3.38 2.50 29.14
C THR A 560 4.48 1.46 28.92
N GLN A 561 4.21 0.18 29.18
CA GLN A 561 5.12 -0.92 28.87
C GLN A 561 5.24 -1.17 27.35
N THR A 562 4.16 -0.96 26.61
CA THR A 562 4.11 -0.93 25.14
C THR A 562 3.40 0.37 24.76
N PRO A 563 4.12 1.48 24.49
CA PRO A 563 3.49 2.76 24.16
C PRO A 563 2.56 2.65 22.94
N GLY A 564 1.39 3.28 23.02
CA GLY A 564 0.32 3.16 22.00
C GLY A 564 -0.49 1.87 22.08
N TRP A 565 -0.30 1.04 23.11
CA TRP A 565 -1.04 -0.21 23.29
C TRP A 565 -1.54 -0.36 24.73
N LEU A 566 -2.82 -0.71 24.89
CA LEU A 566 -3.35 -1.23 26.15
C LEU A 566 -2.95 -2.69 26.31
N ARG A 567 -2.04 -2.95 27.25
CA ARG A 567 -1.67 -4.31 27.67
C ARG A 567 -2.61 -4.79 28.77
N LEU A 568 -3.24 -5.94 28.59
CA LEU A 568 -4.03 -6.65 29.60
C LEU A 568 -3.47 -8.07 29.79
N ALA A 569 -3.04 -8.44 31.00
CA ALA A 569 -2.68 -9.82 31.30
C ALA A 569 -3.94 -10.68 31.47
N LEU A 570 -3.99 -11.87 30.85
CA LEU A 570 -5.16 -12.76 30.96
C LEU A 570 -5.35 -13.21 32.41
N SER A 571 -6.48 -12.80 32.98
CA SER A 571 -6.86 -13.07 34.37
C SER A 571 -7.52 -14.44 34.57
N GLN A 572 -7.54 -14.92 35.82
CA GLN A 572 -8.24 -16.15 36.18
C GLN A 572 -9.75 -15.94 36.23
N GLY A 573 -10.49 -16.94 35.74
CA GLY A 573 -11.95 -16.92 35.71
C GLY A 573 -12.51 -16.22 34.47
N GLY A 574 -13.82 -16.31 34.27
CA GLY A 574 -14.48 -15.89 33.04
C GLY A 574 -15.99 -16.01 33.16
N PHE A 575 -16.74 -15.24 32.36
CA PHE A 575 -18.19 -14.96 32.52
C PHE A 575 -19.15 -16.15 32.73
N LEU A 576 -18.69 -17.39 32.51
CA LEU A 576 -19.41 -18.61 32.86
C LEU A 576 -19.35 -18.97 34.36
N THR A 577 -18.29 -18.59 35.07
CA THR A 577 -18.02 -18.98 36.46
C THR A 577 -17.86 -17.79 37.41
N THR A 578 -17.19 -16.73 36.96
CA THR A 578 -16.91 -15.49 37.71
C THR A 578 -16.74 -14.33 36.74
N THR A 579 -16.88 -13.08 37.17
CA THR A 579 -16.46 -11.95 36.31
C THR A 579 -14.92 -11.91 36.27
N PRO A 580 -14.27 -11.95 35.08
CA PRO A 580 -12.82 -11.83 34.97
C PRO A 580 -12.32 -10.48 35.49
N SER A 581 -11.03 -10.38 35.80
CA SER A 581 -10.38 -9.11 36.15
C SER A 581 -9.98 -8.33 34.90
N ASN A 582 -9.90 -7.00 35.02
CA ASN A 582 -9.52 -6.07 33.95
C ASN A 582 -10.43 -6.13 32.71
N VAL A 583 -11.75 -6.13 32.91
CA VAL A 583 -12.69 -5.83 31.81
C VAL A 583 -12.82 -4.31 31.70
N LEU A 584 -12.46 -3.75 30.55
CA LEU A 584 -12.55 -2.31 30.30
C LEU A 584 -13.84 -2.02 29.53
N LEU A 585 -14.78 -1.30 30.16
CA LEU A 585 -16.13 -1.09 29.63
C LEU A 585 -16.48 0.40 29.54
N ARG A 586 -17.31 0.76 28.56
CA ARG A 586 -17.97 2.07 28.47
C ARG A 586 -19.42 1.89 28.03
N ALA A 587 -20.24 2.94 28.17
CA ALA A 587 -21.63 2.90 27.75
C ALA A 587 -21.76 2.52 26.26
N ALA A 588 -22.69 1.61 25.95
CA ALA A 588 -23.00 1.28 24.56
C ALA A 588 -23.73 2.45 23.87
N PRO A 589 -23.51 2.66 22.56
CA PRO A 589 -24.18 3.73 21.84
C PRO A 589 -25.64 3.36 21.55
N PRO A 590 -26.54 4.35 21.42
CA PRO A 590 -27.92 4.10 21.03
C PRO A 590 -28.00 3.69 19.56
N GLY A 591 -28.87 2.72 19.25
CA GLY A 591 -29.10 2.27 17.88
C GLY A 591 -28.10 1.21 17.44
N ASP A 592 -27.62 1.35 16.21
CA ASP A 592 -26.71 0.40 15.55
C ASP A 592 -25.28 0.94 15.53
N PHE A 593 -24.28 0.07 15.54
CA PHE A 593 -22.88 0.45 15.68
C PHE A 593 -21.89 -0.62 15.18
N ASN A 594 -20.68 -0.20 14.83
CA ASN A 594 -19.50 -1.06 14.75
C ASN A 594 -18.64 -0.90 16.00
N LEU A 595 -17.98 -1.96 16.43
CA LEU A 595 -16.83 -1.96 17.34
C LEU A 595 -15.62 -2.52 16.60
N MET A 596 -14.46 -1.89 16.74
CA MET A 596 -13.21 -2.36 16.12
C MET A 596 -11.99 -2.23 17.04
N THR A 597 -11.05 -3.17 16.93
CA THR A 597 -9.77 -3.16 17.66
C THR A 597 -8.73 -4.04 16.96
N THR A 598 -7.45 -3.65 16.94
CA THR A 598 -6.35 -4.57 16.61
C THR A 598 -5.89 -5.28 17.89
N LEU A 599 -5.87 -6.62 17.84
CA LEU A 599 -5.50 -7.48 18.96
C LEU A 599 -4.25 -8.31 18.64
N ARG A 600 -3.27 -8.25 19.55
CA ARG A 600 -2.13 -9.19 19.64
C ARG A 600 -2.29 -10.08 20.87
N VAL A 601 -2.46 -11.38 20.66
CA VAL A 601 -2.48 -12.39 21.74
C VAL A 601 -2.15 -13.77 21.16
N SER A 602 -1.50 -14.63 21.95
CA SER A 602 -1.22 -16.03 21.59
C SER A 602 -1.82 -17.01 22.61
N PRO A 603 -3.15 -17.27 22.57
CA PRO A 603 -3.80 -18.25 23.43
C PRO A 603 -3.32 -19.66 23.06
N ALA A 604 -2.90 -20.44 24.06
CA ALA A 604 -2.29 -21.76 23.88
C ALA A 604 -2.85 -22.82 24.84
N ARG A 605 -3.70 -22.44 25.79
CA ARG A 605 -4.35 -23.34 26.76
C ARG A 605 -5.86 -23.15 26.72
N ASN A 606 -6.60 -24.23 27.01
CA ASN A 606 -8.06 -24.20 27.01
C ASN A 606 -8.60 -23.04 27.86
N PHE A 607 -9.56 -22.33 27.27
CA PHE A 607 -10.29 -21.19 27.80
C PHE A 607 -9.51 -19.86 27.84
N GLU A 608 -8.25 -19.78 27.42
CA GLU A 608 -7.59 -18.47 27.24
C GLU A 608 -8.29 -17.66 26.13
N PHE A 609 -8.75 -16.44 26.43
CA PHE A 609 -9.51 -15.57 25.52
C PHE A 609 -9.07 -14.10 25.66
N ALA A 610 -9.02 -13.37 24.53
CA ALA A 610 -9.04 -11.90 24.54
C ALA A 610 -9.76 -11.32 23.31
N GLY A 611 -10.41 -10.16 23.47
CA GLY A 611 -11.13 -9.48 22.39
C GLY A 611 -12.16 -8.44 22.85
N LEU A 612 -13.17 -8.24 22.01
CA LEU A 612 -14.30 -7.33 22.19
C LEU A 612 -15.38 -7.97 23.08
N VAL A 613 -16.10 -7.14 23.84
CA VAL A 613 -17.21 -7.57 24.69
C VAL A 613 -18.41 -6.61 24.59
N VAL A 614 -19.62 -7.16 24.62
CA VAL A 614 -20.90 -6.45 24.72
C VAL A 614 -21.68 -7.01 25.91
N VAL A 615 -22.05 -6.16 26.85
CA VAL A 615 -22.71 -6.52 28.11
C VAL A 615 -24.14 -5.97 28.15
N PHE A 616 -25.09 -6.79 28.55
CA PHE A 616 -26.52 -6.46 28.63
C PHE A 616 -26.98 -6.33 30.08
N ALA A 617 -28.05 -5.56 30.31
CA ALA A 617 -28.54 -5.24 31.65
C ALA A 617 -29.03 -6.44 32.48
N ASP A 618 -29.32 -7.58 31.84
CA ASP A 618 -29.68 -8.84 32.51
C ASP A 618 -28.47 -9.77 32.77
N GLY A 619 -27.24 -9.28 32.55
CA GLY A 619 -26.01 -10.05 32.75
C GLY A 619 -25.65 -10.99 31.60
N ARG A 620 -26.34 -10.94 30.46
CA ARG A 620 -25.83 -11.54 29.23
C ARG A 620 -24.55 -10.85 28.76
N VAL A 621 -23.70 -11.63 28.11
CA VAL A 621 -22.47 -11.15 27.48
C VAL A 621 -22.33 -11.77 26.11
N LEU A 622 -22.14 -10.94 25.08
CA LEU A 622 -21.50 -11.39 23.84
C LEU A 622 -20.00 -11.11 23.95
N GLN A 623 -19.17 -12.12 23.71
CA GLN A 623 -17.71 -11.95 23.62
C GLN A 623 -17.22 -12.38 22.25
N PHE A 624 -16.37 -11.57 21.61
CA PHE A 624 -15.77 -11.87 20.31
C PHE A 624 -14.26 -11.66 20.35
N GLY A 625 -13.47 -12.69 20.06
CA GLY A 625 -12.02 -12.56 20.17
C GLY A 625 -11.21 -13.78 19.74
N ARG A 626 -9.89 -13.67 19.92
CA ARG A 626 -8.96 -14.80 19.80
C ARG A 626 -9.04 -15.65 21.06
N ALA A 627 -9.20 -16.96 20.90
CA ALA A 627 -9.19 -17.90 22.00
C ALA A 627 -8.51 -19.24 21.65
N TYR A 628 -8.28 -20.07 22.67
CA TYR A 628 -7.90 -21.47 22.51
C TYR A 628 -8.87 -22.38 23.27
N CYS A 629 -9.45 -23.36 22.59
CA CYS A 629 -10.35 -24.34 23.20
C CYS A 629 -10.31 -25.66 22.43
N ASP A 630 -9.57 -26.63 22.96
CA ASP A 630 -9.49 -28.01 22.49
C ASP A 630 -10.26 -28.93 23.46
N VAL A 631 -11.58 -28.92 23.34
CA VAL A 631 -12.50 -29.79 24.10
C VAL A 631 -13.35 -30.57 23.09
N PRO A 632 -13.15 -31.91 22.96
CA PRO A 632 -13.80 -32.71 21.94
C PRO A 632 -15.33 -32.58 21.93
N GLY A 633 -15.88 -32.19 20.77
CA GLY A 633 -17.32 -32.00 20.58
C GLY A 633 -17.90 -30.69 21.12
N VAL A 634 -17.06 -29.78 21.63
CA VAL A 634 -17.46 -28.46 22.17
C VAL A 634 -16.83 -27.31 21.39
N CYS A 635 -15.53 -27.41 21.08
CA CYS A 635 -14.75 -26.34 20.45
C CYS A 635 -13.53 -26.93 19.71
N THR A 636 -12.82 -26.14 18.89
CA THR A 636 -11.77 -26.67 18.00
C THR A 636 -10.50 -25.80 17.93
N GLY A 637 -9.61 -25.99 18.90
CA GLY A 637 -8.23 -25.49 18.86
C GLY A 637 -8.08 -23.97 19.07
N GLY A 638 -7.04 -23.38 18.48
CA GLY A 638 -6.78 -21.95 18.52
C GLY A 638 -7.46 -21.23 17.34
N GLY A 639 -8.30 -20.23 17.62
CA GLY A 639 -9.01 -19.50 16.57
C GLY A 639 -9.81 -18.32 17.09
N PHE A 640 -10.84 -17.93 16.33
CA PHE A 640 -11.77 -16.87 16.70
C PHE A 640 -13.07 -17.47 17.22
N TYR A 641 -13.55 -16.93 18.33
CA TYR A 641 -14.75 -17.37 19.01
C TYR A 641 -15.68 -16.18 19.21
N PHE A 642 -16.94 -16.35 18.86
CA PHE A 642 -18.02 -15.40 19.10
C PHE A 642 -19.12 -16.09 19.90
N ASP A 643 -19.08 -15.91 21.22
CA ASP A 643 -19.94 -16.61 22.17
C ASP A 643 -21.04 -15.69 22.74
N ASN A 644 -22.21 -16.27 22.96
CA ASN A 644 -23.32 -15.69 23.70
C ASN A 644 -23.43 -16.42 25.04
N LEU A 645 -23.27 -15.68 26.14
CA LEU A 645 -23.17 -16.20 27.49
C LEU A 645 -24.35 -15.67 28.32
N GLN A 646 -25.07 -16.57 29.00
CA GLN A 646 -26.19 -16.22 29.87
C GLN A 646 -26.25 -17.16 31.08
N GLY A 647 -26.43 -16.61 32.29
CA GLY A 647 -26.71 -17.40 33.49
C GLY A 647 -25.65 -18.45 33.85
N GLY A 648 -24.38 -18.22 33.49
CA GLY A 648 -23.28 -19.17 33.72
C GLY A 648 -23.13 -20.26 32.64
N ALA A 649 -23.84 -20.15 31.50
CA ALA A 649 -23.75 -21.08 30.38
C ALA A 649 -23.57 -20.37 29.04
N THR A 650 -22.90 -21.01 28.09
CA THR A 650 -22.86 -20.58 26.68
C THR A 650 -24.17 -21.00 26.01
N THR A 651 -24.99 -20.02 25.60
CA THR A 651 -26.27 -20.25 24.92
C THR A 651 -26.15 -20.29 23.40
N GLY A 652 -25.04 -19.80 22.86
CA GLY A 652 -24.65 -19.99 21.46
C GLY A 652 -23.15 -19.70 21.27
N SER A 653 -22.51 -20.37 20.32
CA SER A 653 -21.12 -20.13 19.96
C SER A 653 -20.97 -20.23 18.45
N ASN A 654 -20.25 -19.29 17.85
CA ASN A 654 -19.74 -19.37 16.49
C ASN A 654 -18.21 -19.39 16.57
N PHE A 655 -17.54 -20.16 15.70
CA PHE A 655 -16.08 -20.21 15.67
C PHE A 655 -15.55 -20.24 14.24
N ALA A 656 -14.38 -19.66 14.05
CA ALA A 656 -13.62 -19.73 12.81
C ALA A 656 -12.15 -20.04 13.11
N LEU A 657 -11.58 -20.99 12.37
CA LEU A 657 -10.13 -21.17 12.34
C LEU A 657 -9.50 -20.03 11.53
N PRO A 658 -8.30 -19.54 11.91
CA PRO A 658 -7.61 -18.51 11.15
C PRO A 658 -7.19 -19.09 9.79
N GLY A 659 -7.56 -18.42 8.68
CA GLY A 659 -7.16 -18.83 7.34
C GLY A 659 -5.65 -18.68 7.07
N PHE A 660 -4.97 -17.89 7.90
CA PHE A 660 -3.55 -17.57 7.83
C PHE A 660 -2.97 -17.36 9.23
N ALA A 661 -1.68 -17.67 9.41
CA ALA A 661 -0.98 -17.38 10.65
C ALA A 661 -0.49 -15.92 10.67
N ALA A 662 -0.94 -15.14 11.64
CA ALA A 662 -0.46 -13.79 11.89
C ALA A 662 -0.28 -13.53 13.39
N SER A 663 0.57 -12.55 13.72
CA SER A 663 0.86 -12.08 15.08
C SER A 663 -0.21 -11.12 15.64
N GLN A 664 -0.96 -10.47 14.75
CA GLN A 664 -2.01 -9.49 15.07
C GLN A 664 -3.24 -9.71 14.17
N TYR A 665 -4.41 -9.32 14.66
CA TYR A 665 -5.66 -9.39 13.91
C TYR A 665 -6.56 -8.22 14.24
N VAL A 666 -7.21 -7.63 13.24
CA VAL A 666 -8.27 -6.63 13.43
C VAL A 666 -9.59 -7.38 13.66
N LEU A 667 -10.23 -7.12 14.80
CA LEU A 667 -11.55 -7.65 15.17
C LEU A 667 -12.62 -6.60 14.86
N ARG A 668 -13.68 -6.97 14.14
CA ARG A 668 -14.89 -6.15 13.93
C ARG A 668 -16.14 -6.85 14.46
N LEU A 669 -16.88 -6.18 15.34
CA LEU A 669 -18.21 -6.59 15.82
C LEU A 669 -19.24 -5.53 15.42
N GLU A 670 -20.16 -5.89 14.54
CA GLU A 670 -21.19 -5.01 14.01
C GLU A 670 -22.55 -5.34 14.61
N LYS A 671 -23.30 -4.34 15.05
CA LYS A 671 -24.71 -4.44 15.44
C LYS A 671 -25.60 -3.77 14.39
N ARG A 672 -26.54 -4.54 13.79
CA ARG A 672 -27.63 -4.02 12.94
C ARG A 672 -28.99 -4.53 13.44
N GLY A 673 -29.86 -3.62 13.89
CA GLY A 673 -31.12 -3.94 14.55
C GLY A 673 -30.93 -4.79 15.81
N THR A 674 -31.30 -6.07 15.73
CA THR A 674 -31.11 -7.08 16.79
C THR A 674 -30.00 -8.08 16.46
N ALA A 675 -29.40 -8.00 15.27
CA ALA A 675 -28.31 -8.88 14.86
C ALA A 675 -26.96 -8.28 15.26
N TYR A 676 -26.08 -9.13 15.76
CA TYR A 676 -24.68 -8.85 16.05
C TYR A 676 -23.85 -9.81 15.19
N THR A 677 -22.94 -9.29 14.39
CA THR A 677 -22.09 -10.05 13.47
C THR A 677 -20.63 -9.85 13.83
N ALA A 678 -19.87 -10.93 13.95
CA ALA A 678 -18.45 -10.91 14.23
C ALA A 678 -17.64 -11.31 13.00
N SER A 679 -16.58 -10.56 12.72
CA SER A 679 -15.61 -10.83 11.65
C SER A 679 -14.20 -10.40 12.07
N TYR A 680 -13.18 -11.04 11.50
CA TYR A 680 -11.80 -10.55 11.60
C TYR A 680 -11.28 -10.23 10.20
N LEU A 681 -10.39 -9.26 10.08
CA LEU A 681 -9.83 -8.88 8.78
C LEU A 681 -8.63 -9.76 8.39
N THR A 682 -8.46 -9.99 7.10
CA THR A 682 -7.30 -10.66 6.51
C THR A 682 -6.12 -9.70 6.26
N LEU A 683 -5.01 -10.22 5.70
CA LEU A 683 -3.85 -9.43 5.28
C LEU A 683 -4.12 -8.52 4.05
N ASP A 684 -5.27 -8.70 3.41
CA ASP A 684 -5.83 -7.91 2.31
C ASP A 684 -7.12 -7.17 2.73
N GLY A 685 -7.29 -6.93 4.04
CA GLY A 685 -8.40 -6.14 4.60
C GLY A 685 -9.80 -6.79 4.53
N GLN A 686 -9.95 -7.96 3.89
CA GLN A 686 -11.24 -8.59 3.69
C GLN A 686 -11.82 -9.17 5.00
N PRO A 687 -13.11 -8.93 5.31
CA PRO A 687 -13.72 -9.45 6.53
C PRO A 687 -14.07 -10.94 6.39
N VAL A 688 -13.37 -11.78 7.16
CA VAL A 688 -13.73 -13.19 7.34
C VAL A 688 -14.76 -13.28 8.46
N ALA A 689 -15.99 -13.64 8.08
CA ALA A 689 -17.09 -13.84 9.01
C ALA A 689 -16.80 -15.01 9.97
N VAL A 690 -16.96 -14.75 11.27
CA VAL A 690 -16.91 -15.77 12.34
C VAL A 690 -18.31 -16.29 12.64
N GLY A 691 -19.33 -15.41 12.60
CA GLY A 691 -20.73 -15.77 12.71
C GLY A 691 -21.58 -14.63 13.26
N SER A 692 -22.82 -14.94 13.64
CA SER A 692 -23.79 -13.95 14.12
C SER A 692 -24.57 -14.45 15.35
N HIS A 693 -24.99 -13.52 16.22
CA HIS A 693 -25.96 -13.75 17.30
C HIS A 693 -27.12 -12.76 17.17
N THR A 694 -28.33 -13.17 17.57
CA THR A 694 -29.49 -12.26 17.62
C THR A 694 -29.86 -11.99 19.08
N VAL A 695 -29.82 -10.72 19.49
CA VAL A 695 -30.19 -10.27 20.83
C VAL A 695 -31.12 -9.06 20.68
N ALA A 696 -32.36 -9.19 21.16
CA ALA A 696 -33.39 -8.17 21.01
C ALA A 696 -33.20 -6.96 21.95
N ASP A 697 -32.58 -7.19 23.09
CA ASP A 697 -32.39 -6.17 24.13
C ASP A 697 -31.25 -5.21 23.76
N ALA A 698 -31.39 -3.96 24.22
CA ALA A 698 -30.32 -2.97 24.05
C ALA A 698 -29.10 -3.36 24.92
N PRO A 699 -27.88 -3.23 24.38
CA PRO A 699 -26.67 -3.42 25.19
C PRO A 699 -26.53 -2.27 26.19
N GLN A 700 -26.03 -2.58 27.38
CA GLN A 700 -25.72 -1.59 28.40
C GLN A 700 -24.33 -1.00 28.18
N SER A 701 -23.35 -1.87 27.91
CA SER A 701 -21.94 -1.50 27.79
C SER A 701 -21.23 -2.28 26.69
N VAL A 702 -20.15 -1.69 26.17
CA VAL A 702 -19.22 -2.29 25.20
C VAL A 702 -17.78 -2.07 25.66
N GLY A 703 -16.83 -2.88 25.18
CA GLY A 703 -15.43 -2.65 25.48
C GLY A 703 -14.49 -3.82 25.18
N LEU A 704 -13.44 -3.94 25.99
CA LEU A 704 -12.34 -4.89 25.83
C LEU A 704 -12.23 -5.87 27.00
N LEU A 705 -11.76 -7.07 26.71
CA LEU A 705 -11.54 -8.16 27.65
C LEU A 705 -10.25 -8.92 27.35
N ALA A 706 -9.48 -9.24 28.39
CA ALA A 706 -8.50 -10.33 28.37
C ALA A 706 -8.69 -11.22 29.61
N GLY A 707 -9.11 -12.47 29.43
CA GLY A 707 -9.47 -13.34 30.56
C GLY A 707 -9.86 -14.77 30.16
N GLN A 708 -10.75 -15.37 30.95
CA GLN A 708 -11.23 -16.75 30.83
C GLN A 708 -10.16 -17.85 31.12
N ALA A 709 -8.94 -17.48 31.52
CA ALA A 709 -7.86 -18.44 31.69
C ALA A 709 -7.97 -19.28 33.00
N PRO A 710 -7.49 -20.55 33.00
CA PRO A 710 -7.46 -21.39 34.20
C PRO A 710 -6.35 -21.00 35.20
N SER A 711 -5.39 -20.19 34.77
CA SER A 711 -4.30 -19.57 35.54
C SER A 711 -3.86 -18.32 34.79
N ALA A 712 -3.05 -17.44 35.39
CA ALA A 712 -2.49 -16.27 34.69
C ALA A 712 -1.96 -16.67 33.30
N GLY A 713 -2.45 -15.98 32.27
CA GLY A 713 -2.25 -16.32 30.86
C GLY A 713 -1.22 -15.45 30.15
N PRO A 714 -1.16 -15.52 28.81
CA PRO A 714 -0.42 -14.55 28.01
C PRO A 714 -0.91 -13.12 28.26
N VAL A 715 -0.15 -12.13 27.81
CA VAL A 715 -0.62 -10.75 27.71
C VAL A 715 -1.34 -10.58 26.38
N ALA A 716 -2.52 -9.98 26.41
CA ALA A 716 -3.18 -9.42 25.24
C ALA A 716 -2.81 -7.94 25.12
N GLU A 717 -2.47 -7.48 23.92
CA GLU A 717 -2.21 -6.08 23.64
C GLU A 717 -3.26 -5.60 22.62
N PHE A 718 -3.89 -4.47 22.94
CA PHE A 718 -4.89 -3.81 22.11
C PHE A 718 -4.33 -2.46 21.65
N ASP A 719 -4.31 -2.23 20.35
CA ASP A 719 -3.75 -1.02 19.72
C ASP A 719 -4.68 0.18 19.93
N PHE A 720 -5.97 -0.03 19.66
CA PHE A 720 -7.02 0.96 19.80
C PHE A 720 -8.35 0.29 20.17
N PHE A 721 -9.32 1.08 20.62
CA PHE A 721 -10.73 0.71 20.59
C PHE A 721 -11.52 1.79 19.87
N GLU A 722 -12.26 1.38 18.84
CA GLU A 722 -13.12 2.26 18.06
C GLU A 722 -14.58 1.80 18.15
N MET A 723 -15.48 2.77 18.16
CA MET A 723 -16.92 2.60 18.09
C MET A 723 -17.49 3.64 17.12
N THR A 724 -18.08 3.19 16.02
CA THR A 724 -18.66 4.03 14.96
C THR A 724 -20.11 3.66 14.67
N ALA A 725 -20.83 4.51 13.93
CA ALA A 725 -22.11 4.12 13.33
C ALA A 725 -21.89 3.12 12.16
N PRO A 726 -22.94 2.40 11.70
CA PRO A 726 -22.85 1.38 10.65
C PRO A 726 -22.76 1.89 9.21
#